data_AF-A0A0P9PW16-F1
#
_entry.id   AF-A0A0P9PW16-F1
#
_cell.length_a   1.000
_cell.length_b   1.000
_cell.length_c   1.000
_cell.angle_alpha   90.00
_cell.angle_beta   90.00
_cell.angle_gamma   90.00
#
_symmetry.space_group_name_H-M   'P 1'
#
loop_
_entity.id
_entity.type
_entity.pdbx_description
1 polymer ?
#
loop_
_entity_poly.entity_id
_entity_poly.type
_entity_poly.pdbx_seq_one_letter_code
_entity_poly.pdbx_strand_id
1 'polypeptide(L)'
;MLWICLVVGGAALGYALSYDEWAGALIGAVMGWAVWAGIRMRLLGRQSADQLQQLLATRQSLDAVQQRLSVLERQSAPGVPPAQDAAPLPVDAVIIETSTEGPELIWDLPDEEPQVAKPVEPAPDIHQPSKAAQPNLLDSAINRAKDWLLGGNTVLRVGVVVLFLGLAFLLRYATEGMVVPIEARYAAVAASALALLGLGWWLRLRNGPYALMLQGAGVGVLYLTVFAAMKLHALLDPAAGFVLLVAITAFSAILALTQNALALACAGALGGFAAPLLASTGQGSHISLFSYFALLNAGIIAIAWFKAWRILNLIGFFGTFGIGFAWGIRAYTPELFWSTEPFLILFFVMYLAIGLLFARRKLLELTDAPPDASRETLLRWSARQGDYVDGTLLFGTPIVGFGLQYALVEHLEFGAALSALALGLIYMGLARWLAARANGRTVLLMETCLALGVVFATLAIPLGLGSQWTTCAWAVEGAAVFWLGLRQHRKLAQVFGLVLQVCASAMLISDSDNSSWAGDYWTPMILAIAALISAWSVFRFNTLTIVDQKIARTVLTIWGAIWWAASLISVVQLYAPNSVQTPLLLIAAALSVAIWAVLALRLHWPDLAVLCSVLTPVSALLLLGSLSEHYHPAANWGWLAWAAVFAVHLLTLRYLADTLPILAQRIAHTTGCLWIIAVLALELRFGLLQLSESYNAWRWLGWAILPGLFLLAMSSERQWPWPVKACPEAYHVGAAAPLAALMLAWFWLANTFSDGAAEPLPYIPLLNPLEIGLLLALAGVCLWMRKYLTRPRNAALLVAGASLFALVTAMVMRTAHHWAQVPWHTEALLESMRVQAGLSIVWTLMALALMIGGHMRSNRELWLGGAALIGVVVIKLFFVELSNRGGMERIVSFIGVGILLLVVGYFAPLPPKHSAREVGEEPGPGPTAAPDKL
;
A
#
# COMPACT_ATOMS: atom_id res chain seq x y z
N MET A 1 6.04 14.42 -26.60
CA MET A 1 6.31 13.08 -27.13
C MET A 1 5.76 11.99 -26.20
N LEU A 2 6.21 11.88 -24.94
CA LEU A 2 5.74 10.85 -23.99
C LEU A 2 4.21 10.79 -23.80
N TRP A 3 3.52 11.94 -23.78
CA TRP A 3 2.06 12.00 -23.61
C TRP A 3 1.29 11.36 -24.76
N ILE A 4 1.80 11.47 -25.99
CA ILE A 4 1.17 10.88 -27.18
C ILE A 4 1.31 9.36 -27.10
N CYS A 5 2.50 8.86 -26.76
CA CYS A 5 2.74 7.42 -26.60
C CYS A 5 1.87 6.80 -25.49
N LEU A 6 1.69 7.50 -24.36
CA LEU A 6 0.88 7.01 -23.25
C LEU A 6 -0.62 7.08 -23.53
N VAL A 7 -1.10 8.14 -24.18
CA VAL A 7 -2.52 8.27 -24.55
C VAL A 7 -2.89 7.33 -25.70
N VAL A 8 -2.07 7.24 -26.74
CA VAL A 8 -2.31 6.35 -27.88
C VAL A 8 -2.08 4.89 -27.49
N GLY A 9 -1.04 4.60 -26.71
CA GLY A 9 -0.81 3.27 -26.16
C GLY A 9 -1.89 2.84 -25.19
N GLY A 10 -2.36 3.76 -24.32
CA GLY A 10 -3.51 3.54 -23.45
C GLY A 10 -4.80 3.28 -24.24
N ALA A 11 -5.06 4.07 -25.28
CA ALA A 11 -6.22 3.89 -26.16
C ALA A 11 -6.19 2.54 -26.89
N ALA A 12 -5.03 2.14 -27.43
CA ALA A 12 -4.88 0.86 -28.10
C ALA A 12 -5.06 -0.33 -27.15
N LEU A 13 -4.57 -0.20 -25.91
CA LEU A 13 -4.69 -1.24 -24.89
C LEU A 13 -6.11 -1.33 -24.34
N GLY A 14 -6.81 -0.19 -24.21
CA GLY A 14 -8.23 -0.14 -23.87
C GLY A 14 -9.14 -0.69 -24.97
N TYR A 15 -8.82 -0.42 -26.24
CA TYR A 15 -9.49 -1.00 -27.41
C TYR A 15 -9.37 -2.53 -27.44
N ALA A 16 -8.19 -3.07 -27.12
CA ALA A 16 -7.94 -4.52 -27.15
C ALA A 16 -8.59 -5.31 -26.00
N LEU A 17 -8.98 -4.65 -24.90
CA LEU A 17 -9.46 -5.30 -23.67
C LEU A 17 -10.98 -5.16 -23.44
N SER A 18 -11.68 -4.32 -24.21
CA SER A 18 -13.11 -4.08 -24.04
C SER A 18 -13.95 -4.69 -25.16
N TYR A 19 -15.12 -5.22 -24.83
CA TYR A 19 -16.12 -5.67 -25.82
C TYR A 19 -16.74 -4.52 -26.64
N ASP A 20 -16.70 -3.28 -26.12
CA ASP A 20 -17.22 -2.09 -26.79
C ASP A 20 -16.05 -1.18 -27.21
N GLU A 21 -15.62 -1.38 -28.46
CA GLU A 21 -14.35 -0.91 -29.04
C GLU A 21 -14.05 0.57 -28.80
N TRP A 22 -15.06 1.44 -28.94
CA TRP A 22 -14.89 2.89 -28.80
C TRP A 22 -14.88 3.35 -27.35
N ALA A 23 -15.67 2.71 -26.48
CA ALA A 23 -15.71 3.02 -25.06
C ALA A 23 -14.39 2.62 -24.37
N GLY A 24 -13.86 1.44 -24.67
CA GLY A 24 -12.57 0.99 -24.13
C GLY A 24 -11.40 1.83 -24.61
N ALA A 25 -11.38 2.26 -25.88
CA ALA A 25 -10.36 3.18 -26.39
C ALA A 25 -10.36 4.52 -25.65
N LEU A 26 -11.55 5.06 -25.35
CA LEU A 26 -11.71 6.34 -24.65
C LEU A 26 -11.27 6.23 -23.18
N ILE A 27 -11.65 5.15 -22.50
CA ILE A 27 -11.21 4.85 -21.12
C ILE A 27 -9.68 4.65 -21.08
N GLY A 28 -9.13 3.89 -22.03
CA GLY A 28 -7.71 3.67 -22.17
C GLY A 28 -6.92 4.96 -22.43
N ALA A 29 -7.44 5.85 -23.27
CA ALA A 29 -6.86 7.17 -23.53
C ALA A 29 -6.86 8.05 -22.27
N VAL A 30 -7.94 8.04 -21.49
CA VAL A 30 -8.06 8.77 -20.23
C VAL A 30 -7.09 8.23 -19.18
N MET A 31 -6.92 6.91 -19.08
CA MET A 31 -5.93 6.30 -18.19
C MET A 31 -4.50 6.65 -18.61
N GLY A 32 -4.19 6.58 -19.91
CA GLY A 32 -2.90 7.00 -20.46
C GLY A 32 -2.58 8.47 -20.17
N TRP A 33 -3.59 9.34 -20.28
CA TRP A 33 -3.48 10.74 -19.91
C TRP A 33 -3.27 10.96 -18.40
N ALA A 34 -4.00 10.22 -17.56
CA ALA A 34 -3.87 10.30 -16.09
C ALA A 34 -2.47 9.86 -15.61
N VAL A 35 -1.92 8.80 -16.20
CA VAL A 35 -0.55 8.34 -15.93
C VAL A 35 0.46 9.40 -16.35
N TRP A 36 0.32 9.97 -17.55
CA TRP A 36 1.17 11.07 -17.99
C TRP A 36 1.07 12.30 -17.07
N ALA A 37 -0.14 12.68 -16.67
CA ALA A 37 -0.39 13.81 -15.78
C ALA A 37 0.26 13.58 -14.40
N GLY A 38 0.20 12.36 -13.87
CA GLY A 38 0.87 11.96 -12.63
C GLY A 38 2.39 12.03 -12.72
N ILE A 39 2.97 11.54 -13.82
CA ILE A 39 4.42 11.64 -14.09
C ILE A 39 4.84 13.11 -14.19
N ARG A 40 4.07 13.93 -14.92
CA ARG A 40 4.35 15.35 -15.09
C ARG A 40 4.24 16.13 -13.77
N MET A 41 3.25 15.82 -12.94
CA MET A 41 3.13 16.41 -11.59
C MET A 41 4.33 16.07 -10.70
N ARG A 42 4.84 14.82 -10.76
CA ARG A 42 6.04 14.44 -10.00
C ARG A 42 7.30 15.13 -10.50
N LEU A 43 7.46 15.27 -11.81
CA LEU A 43 8.58 16.00 -12.42
C LEU A 43 8.55 17.49 -12.06
N LEU A 44 7.38 18.12 -12.16
CA LEU A 44 7.18 19.52 -11.74
C LEU A 44 7.41 19.68 -10.23
N GLY A 45 6.99 18.72 -9.42
CA GLY A 45 7.26 18.70 -7.98
C GLY A 45 8.75 18.69 -7.66
N ARG A 46 9.53 17.84 -8.36
CA ARG A 46 11.00 17.81 -8.23
C ARG A 46 11.65 19.13 -8.66
N GLN A 47 11.27 19.66 -9.82
CA GLN A 47 11.77 20.94 -10.30
C GLN A 47 11.46 22.08 -9.33
N SER A 48 10.28 22.09 -8.72
CA SER A 48 9.92 23.10 -7.71
C SER A 48 10.75 22.97 -6.43
N ALA A 49 11.07 21.74 -6.01
CA ALA A 49 11.90 21.48 -4.84
C ALA A 49 13.35 21.93 -5.08
N ASP A 50 13.89 21.64 -6.27
CA ASP A 50 15.23 22.08 -6.67
C ASP A 50 15.30 23.62 -6.76
N GLN A 51 14.28 24.28 -7.32
CA GLN A 51 14.20 25.75 -7.35
C GLN A 51 14.11 26.35 -5.94
N LEU A 52 13.37 25.71 -5.03
CA LEU A 52 13.24 26.18 -3.65
C LEU A 52 14.58 26.03 -2.90
N GLN A 53 15.32 24.94 -3.13
CA GLN A 53 16.67 24.78 -2.60
C GLN A 53 17.64 25.82 -3.17
N GLN A 54 17.58 26.12 -4.47
CA GLN A 54 18.39 27.18 -5.08
C GLN A 54 18.08 28.55 -4.46
N LEU A 55 16.81 28.88 -4.23
CA LEU A 55 16.42 30.13 -3.58
C LEU A 55 16.92 30.21 -2.13
N LEU A 56 16.84 29.11 -1.37
CA LEU A 56 17.37 29.07 -0.01
C LEU A 56 18.89 29.23 0.00
N ALA A 57 19.61 28.57 -0.91
CA ALA A 57 21.06 28.71 -1.04
C ALA A 57 21.47 30.13 -1.45
N THR A 58 20.72 30.75 -2.37
CA THR A 58 20.95 32.14 -2.79
C THR A 58 20.69 33.13 -1.66
N ARG A 59 19.70 32.85 -0.80
CA ARG A 59 19.42 33.66 0.38
C ARG A 59 20.54 33.55 1.41
N GLN A 60 21.03 32.34 1.67
CA GLN A 60 22.17 32.11 2.57
C GLN A 60 23.45 32.79 2.07
N SER A 61 23.70 32.79 0.76
CA SER A 61 24.87 33.47 0.20
C SER A 61 24.76 35.00 0.32
N LEU A 62 23.56 35.57 0.12
CA LEU A 62 23.30 36.99 0.35
C LEU A 62 23.50 37.37 1.83
N ASP A 63 22.97 36.58 2.76
CA ASP A 63 23.13 36.81 4.20
C ASP A 63 24.62 36.77 4.61
N ALA A 64 25.40 35.84 4.04
CA ALA A 64 26.85 35.74 4.28
C ALA A 64 27.64 36.93 3.71
N VAL A 65 27.27 37.43 2.52
CA VAL A 65 27.87 38.62 1.92
C VAL A 65 27.55 39.87 2.75
N GLN A 66 26.30 40.00 3.20
CA GLN A 66 25.87 41.10 4.05
C GLN A 66 26.61 41.10 5.40
N GLN A 67 26.86 39.93 5.99
CA GLN A 67 27.70 39.81 7.18
C GLN A 67 29.14 40.25 6.92
N ARG A 68 29.77 39.84 5.82
CA ARG A 68 31.14 40.27 5.46
C ARG A 68 31.24 41.78 5.25
N LEU A 69 30.27 42.37 4.55
CA LEU A 69 30.18 43.83 4.38
C LEU A 69 30.04 44.54 5.73
N SER A 70 29.19 44.05 6.63
CA SER A 70 29.01 44.66 7.95
C SER A 70 30.28 44.61 8.83
N VAL A 71 31.13 43.60 8.64
CA VAL A 71 32.41 43.47 9.34
C VAL A 71 33.45 44.42 8.74
N LEU A 72 33.50 44.57 7.41
CA LEU A 72 34.39 45.51 6.73
C LEU A 72 34.01 46.97 7.02
N GLU A 73 32.72 47.30 7.07
CA GLU A 73 32.23 48.62 7.46
C GLU A 73 32.55 48.94 8.93
N ARG A 74 32.52 47.94 9.82
CA ARG A 74 32.94 48.11 11.23
C ARG A 74 34.45 48.25 11.40
N GLN A 75 35.25 47.67 10.51
CA GLN A 75 36.71 47.82 10.53
C GLN A 75 37.18 49.14 9.91
N SER A 76 36.33 49.81 9.12
CA SER A 76 36.65 51.05 8.42
C SER A 76 36.25 52.30 9.21
N ALA A 77 36.74 52.46 10.45
CA ALA A 77 36.91 53.76 11.11
C ALA A 77 37.73 53.61 12.42
N PRO A 78 38.56 54.58 12.86
CA PRO A 78 38.87 55.90 12.27
C PRO A 78 40.38 56.25 12.18
N GLY A 79 40.71 57.21 11.30
CA GLY A 79 41.78 58.18 11.54
C GLY A 79 43.04 58.07 10.68
N VAL A 80 43.06 58.78 9.54
CA VAL A 80 44.29 59.33 8.96
C VAL A 80 44.00 60.75 8.44
N PRO A 81 44.76 61.79 8.81
CA PRO A 81 44.54 63.18 8.37
C PRO A 81 45.01 63.40 6.92
N PRO A 82 44.56 64.47 6.25
CA PRO A 82 44.95 64.75 4.87
C PRO A 82 46.35 65.39 4.80
N ALA A 83 47.26 64.80 4.02
CA ALA A 83 48.52 65.41 3.57
C ALA A 83 48.48 65.43 2.03
N GLN A 84 48.27 66.58 1.38
CA GLN A 84 49.24 67.62 1.01
C GLN A 84 50.34 67.17 0.02
N ASP A 85 50.18 67.68 -1.19
CA ASP A 85 51.12 68.03 -2.28
C ASP A 85 52.13 67.02 -2.84
N ALA A 86 52.01 66.86 -4.15
CA ALA A 86 52.86 66.11 -5.05
C ALA A 86 54.18 66.85 -5.36
N ALA A 87 55.27 66.08 -5.50
CA ALA A 87 56.46 66.49 -6.26
C ALA A 87 57.03 65.28 -7.05
N PRO A 88 57.63 65.50 -8.23
CA PRO A 88 57.72 64.51 -9.31
C PRO A 88 59.05 63.73 -9.34
N LEU A 89 59.00 62.53 -9.91
CA LEU A 89 60.12 61.62 -10.17
C LEU A 89 61.10 62.17 -11.22
N PRO A 90 62.42 61.99 -11.06
CA PRO A 90 63.37 62.20 -12.15
C PRO A 90 63.46 60.99 -13.07
N VAL A 91 63.45 61.31 -14.35
CA VAL A 91 63.68 60.48 -15.53
C VAL A 91 65.19 60.25 -15.66
N ASP A 92 65.63 58.99 -15.64
CA ASP A 92 66.77 58.44 -16.40
C ASP A 92 67.19 57.09 -15.82
N ALA A 93 66.81 55.99 -16.48
CA ALA A 93 67.62 54.77 -16.51
C ALA A 93 67.16 53.85 -17.65
N VAL A 94 67.99 53.88 -18.68
CA VAL A 94 68.08 53.08 -19.89
C VAL A 94 67.85 51.57 -19.68
N ILE A 95 67.16 50.97 -20.65
CA ILE A 95 67.00 49.53 -20.86
C ILE A 95 68.34 48.92 -21.29
N ILE A 96 68.80 47.90 -20.57
CA ILE A 96 69.88 47.01 -21.03
C ILE A 96 69.34 45.59 -21.03
N GLU A 97 69.28 44.96 -22.20
CA GLU A 97 69.15 43.51 -22.35
C GLU A 97 70.52 42.85 -22.14
N THR A 98 70.63 41.94 -21.19
CA THR A 98 71.76 41.00 -21.09
C THR A 98 71.25 39.56 -20.98
N SER A 99 71.86 38.73 -21.81
CA SER A 99 71.65 37.29 -21.94
C SER A 99 72.30 36.49 -20.80
N THR A 100 71.54 35.49 -20.34
CA THR A 100 71.81 34.33 -19.48
C THR A 100 73.25 33.86 -19.25
N GLU A 101 73.63 33.74 -17.96
CA GLU A 101 74.16 32.51 -17.33
C GLU A 101 74.23 32.69 -15.79
N GLY A 102 73.49 31.89 -15.02
CA GLY A 102 73.43 31.92 -13.55
C GLY A 102 72.32 30.99 -13.01
N PRO A 103 72.50 30.36 -11.84
CA PRO A 103 72.16 28.95 -11.58
C PRO A 103 70.65 28.65 -11.45
N GLU A 104 70.28 27.39 -11.70
CA GLU A 104 68.95 26.83 -11.42
C GLU A 104 68.48 27.21 -10.01
N LEU A 105 67.44 28.04 -9.94
CA LEU A 105 66.70 28.32 -8.71
C LEU A 105 65.80 27.13 -8.39
N ILE A 106 66.33 26.26 -7.54
CA ILE A 106 65.59 25.28 -6.76
C ILE A 106 64.58 26.05 -5.89
N TRP A 107 63.30 25.69 -5.98
CA TRP A 107 62.28 26.19 -5.08
C TRP A 107 62.46 25.56 -3.69
N ASP A 108 63.03 26.30 -2.74
CA ASP A 108 62.97 25.94 -1.33
C ASP A 108 61.53 26.15 -0.83
N LEU A 109 60.84 25.03 -0.56
CA LEU A 109 59.63 25.01 0.25
C LEU A 109 59.98 25.50 1.66
N PRO A 110 59.23 26.44 2.26
CA PRO A 110 59.37 26.74 3.69
C PRO A 110 59.00 25.49 4.49
N ASP A 111 59.82 25.16 5.49
CA ASP A 111 59.57 24.07 6.43
C ASP A 111 58.15 24.16 7.03
N GLU A 112 57.40 23.07 6.94
CA GLU A 112 56.14 22.88 7.67
C GLU A 112 56.42 22.90 9.18
N GLU A 113 56.10 24.02 9.83
CA GLU A 113 55.84 24.01 11.27
C GLU A 113 54.59 23.15 11.56
N PRO A 114 54.63 22.27 12.58
CA PRO A 114 53.55 21.33 12.85
C PRO A 114 52.28 22.07 13.32
N GLN A 115 51.27 22.12 12.45
CA GLN A 115 49.95 22.64 12.80
C GLN A 115 49.22 21.69 13.76
N VAL A 116 48.83 22.24 14.91
CA VAL A 116 47.95 21.64 15.90
C VAL A 116 46.57 21.38 15.30
N ALA A 117 46.17 20.11 15.22
CA ALA A 117 44.90 19.68 14.68
C ALA A 117 43.69 20.27 15.43
N LYS A 118 42.82 20.99 14.72
CA LYS A 118 41.44 21.30 15.11
C LYS A 118 40.45 20.42 14.31
N PRO A 119 39.27 20.10 14.87
CA PRO A 119 38.50 18.91 14.51
C PRO A 119 37.87 18.98 13.12
N VAL A 120 38.03 17.90 12.35
CA VAL A 120 37.34 17.65 11.09
C VAL A 120 35.89 17.24 11.37
N GLU A 121 34.95 17.96 10.77
CA GLU A 121 33.52 17.61 10.69
C GLU A 121 33.34 16.39 9.74
N PRO A 122 32.40 15.46 10.02
CA PRO A 122 32.52 14.07 9.58
C PRO A 122 32.34 13.87 8.07
N ALA A 123 33.24 13.08 7.50
CA ALA A 123 33.05 12.44 6.20
C ALA A 123 31.86 11.46 6.23
N PRO A 124 31.23 11.14 5.08
CA PRO A 124 30.10 10.21 5.00
C PRO A 124 30.47 8.85 5.60
N ASP A 125 29.57 8.28 6.41
CA ASP A 125 29.73 6.97 7.06
C ASP A 125 30.21 5.92 6.05
N ILE A 126 31.47 5.51 6.20
CA ILE A 126 31.98 4.27 5.63
C ILE A 126 31.17 3.17 6.29
N HIS A 127 30.44 2.40 5.46
CA HIS A 127 29.71 1.22 5.84
C HIS A 127 30.44 0.43 6.96
N GLN A 128 29.83 0.39 8.13
CA GLN A 128 30.21 -0.54 9.19
C GLN A 128 30.30 -1.95 8.57
N PRO A 129 31.34 -2.74 8.88
CA PRO A 129 31.39 -4.12 8.43
C PRO A 129 30.12 -4.82 8.91
N SER A 130 29.40 -5.38 7.95
CA SER A 130 28.22 -6.19 8.15
C SER A 130 28.45 -7.15 9.33
N LYS A 131 27.54 -7.08 10.29
CA LYS A 131 27.39 -8.00 11.41
C LYS A 131 27.71 -9.42 10.93
N ALA A 132 28.74 -10.06 11.49
CA ALA A 132 29.13 -11.42 11.12
C ALA A 132 27.89 -12.31 11.04
N ALA A 133 27.67 -12.88 9.85
CA ALA A 133 26.58 -13.80 9.60
C ALA A 133 26.64 -14.92 10.64
N GLN A 134 25.55 -15.09 11.39
CA GLN A 134 25.42 -16.24 12.28
C GLN A 134 25.61 -17.50 11.43
N PRO A 135 26.45 -18.46 11.86
CA PRO A 135 26.64 -19.67 11.09
C PRO A 135 25.30 -20.38 10.93
N ASN A 136 24.98 -20.77 9.68
CA ASN A 136 23.80 -21.55 9.37
C ASN A 136 23.70 -22.75 10.32
N LEU A 137 22.48 -23.05 10.79
CA LEU A 137 22.21 -24.20 11.67
C LEU A 137 22.72 -25.51 11.05
N LEU A 138 22.71 -25.60 9.72
CA LEU A 138 23.23 -26.72 8.96
C LEU A 138 24.76 -26.85 9.10
N ASP A 139 25.51 -25.75 8.98
CA ASP A 139 26.98 -25.75 9.09
C ASP A 139 27.45 -26.05 10.52
N SER A 140 26.70 -25.56 11.52
CA SER A 140 26.93 -25.93 12.94
C SER A 140 26.60 -27.39 13.22
N ALA A 141 25.58 -27.96 12.58
CA ALA A 141 25.23 -29.38 12.72
C ALA A 141 26.24 -30.29 12.01
N ILE A 142 26.72 -29.90 10.83
CA ILE A 142 27.75 -30.59 10.06
C ILE A 142 29.07 -30.59 10.81
N ASN A 143 29.50 -29.45 11.36
CA ASN A 143 30.74 -29.39 12.16
C ASN A 143 30.63 -30.19 13.45
N ARG A 144 29.49 -30.17 14.15
CA ARG A 144 29.25 -31.05 15.31
C ARG A 144 29.24 -32.53 14.94
N ALA A 145 28.70 -32.89 13.78
CA ALA A 145 28.73 -34.26 13.26
C ALA A 145 30.17 -34.67 12.91
N LYS A 146 30.96 -33.77 12.30
CA LYS A 146 32.37 -33.97 11.97
C LYS A 146 33.22 -34.16 13.23
N ASP A 147 33.02 -33.33 14.25
CA ASP A 147 33.70 -33.45 15.54
C ASP A 147 33.25 -34.69 16.33
N TRP A 148 31.98 -35.10 16.18
CA TRP A 148 31.48 -36.36 16.75
C TRP A 148 32.11 -37.60 16.08
N LEU A 149 32.38 -37.52 14.77
CA LEU A 149 32.92 -38.61 13.96
C LEU A 149 34.46 -38.65 13.98
N LEU A 150 35.15 -37.53 14.23
CA LEU A 150 36.61 -37.40 14.23
C LEU A 150 37.23 -37.11 15.61
N GLY A 151 36.44 -36.81 16.64
CA GLY A 151 36.94 -36.38 17.96
C GLY A 151 37.18 -37.52 18.96
N GLY A 152 38.40 -37.55 19.52
CA GLY A 152 38.82 -38.01 20.85
C GLY A 152 38.65 -39.49 21.26
N ASN A 153 37.73 -40.26 20.66
CA ASN A 153 37.48 -41.64 21.05
C ASN A 153 36.96 -42.52 19.89
N THR A 154 37.39 -42.21 18.66
CA THR A 154 36.98 -42.88 17.42
C THR A 154 37.37 -44.36 17.38
N VAL A 155 38.58 -44.70 17.83
CA VAL A 155 39.08 -46.09 17.86
C VAL A 155 38.20 -46.99 18.74
N LEU A 156 37.75 -46.48 19.90
CA LEU A 156 36.87 -47.24 20.80
C LEU A 156 35.46 -47.41 20.22
N ARG A 157 34.91 -46.37 19.60
CA ARG A 157 33.57 -46.39 18.98
C ARG A 157 33.52 -47.30 17.75
N VAL A 158 34.54 -47.22 16.90
CA VAL A 158 34.71 -48.12 15.76
C VAL A 158 34.95 -49.55 16.25
N GLY A 159 35.75 -49.75 17.31
CA GLY A 159 35.99 -51.06 17.91
C GLY A 159 34.72 -51.74 18.43
N VAL A 160 33.81 -51.00 19.08
CA VAL A 160 32.51 -51.54 19.53
C VAL A 160 31.59 -51.87 18.35
N VAL A 161 31.54 -51.03 17.31
CA VAL A 161 30.75 -51.31 16.09
C VAL A 161 31.31 -52.51 15.32
N VAL A 162 32.63 -52.65 15.24
CA VAL A 162 33.32 -53.79 14.62
C VAL A 162 33.13 -55.06 15.46
N LEU A 163 33.15 -54.98 16.79
CA LEU A 163 32.86 -56.11 17.67
C LEU A 163 31.39 -56.55 17.56
N PHE A 164 30.46 -55.60 17.40
CA PHE A 164 29.04 -55.85 17.17
C PHE A 164 28.77 -56.48 15.80
N LEU A 165 29.35 -55.94 14.73
CA LEU A 165 29.33 -56.55 13.40
C LEU A 165 30.01 -57.93 13.41
N GLY A 166 31.12 -58.06 14.12
CA GLY A 166 31.84 -59.31 14.32
C GLY A 166 30.98 -60.37 14.98
N LEU A 167 30.25 -60.05 16.06
CA LEU A 167 29.29 -60.96 16.69
C LEU A 167 28.12 -61.32 15.77
N ALA A 168 27.60 -60.36 14.98
CA ALA A 168 26.53 -60.62 14.02
C ALA A 168 27.00 -61.52 12.86
N PHE A 169 28.23 -61.34 12.37
CA PHE A 169 28.85 -62.20 11.36
C PHE A 169 29.25 -63.56 11.93
N LEU A 170 29.67 -63.64 13.19
CA LEU A 170 29.97 -64.89 13.88
C LEU A 170 28.69 -65.74 14.03
N LEU A 171 27.52 -65.10 14.22
CA LEU A 171 26.22 -65.77 14.16
C LEU A 171 25.94 -66.37 12.77
N ARG A 172 26.22 -65.61 11.69
CA ARG A 172 26.05 -66.06 10.30
C ARG A 172 27.08 -67.12 9.86
N TYR A 173 28.30 -67.05 10.39
CA TYR A 173 29.35 -68.02 10.12
C TYR A 173 29.13 -69.33 10.90
N ALA A 174 28.62 -69.24 12.14
CA ALA A 174 28.26 -70.40 12.94
C ALA A 174 27.03 -71.16 12.40
N THR A 175 26.21 -70.54 11.53
CA THR A 175 25.10 -71.21 10.85
C THR A 175 25.52 -72.03 9.63
N GLU A 176 26.68 -71.76 9.03
CA GLU A 176 27.10 -72.38 7.76
C GLU A 176 28.00 -73.63 7.94
N GLY A 177 28.45 -73.98 9.16
CA GLY A 177 29.40 -75.10 9.34
C GLY A 177 29.39 -75.91 10.65
N MET A 178 28.49 -75.69 11.61
CA MET A 178 28.50 -76.42 12.91
C MET A 178 27.09 -76.83 13.38
N VAL A 179 26.91 -78.10 13.75
CA VAL A 179 25.64 -78.68 14.23
C VAL A 179 25.40 -78.34 15.72
N VAL A 180 25.08 -77.07 16.00
CA VAL A 180 24.69 -76.62 17.35
C VAL A 180 23.21 -76.26 17.34
N PRO A 181 22.39 -76.71 18.32
CA PRO A 181 20.98 -76.34 18.43
C PRO A 181 20.79 -74.82 18.45
N ILE A 182 19.75 -74.34 17.79
CA ILE A 182 19.53 -72.89 17.56
C ILE A 182 19.32 -72.18 18.90
N GLU A 183 18.68 -72.84 19.87
CA GLU A 183 18.46 -72.38 21.24
C GLU A 183 19.79 -72.10 21.95
N ALA A 184 20.76 -72.99 21.83
CA ALA A 184 22.08 -72.86 22.46
C ALA A 184 22.89 -71.71 21.86
N ARG A 185 22.70 -71.41 20.56
CA ARG A 185 23.36 -70.27 19.89
C ARG A 185 22.83 -68.94 20.43
N TYR A 186 21.51 -68.77 20.53
CA TYR A 186 20.90 -67.57 21.11
C TYR A 186 21.22 -67.43 22.60
N ALA A 187 21.25 -68.53 23.36
CA ALA A 187 21.66 -68.53 24.76
C ALA A 187 23.12 -68.09 24.95
N ALA A 188 24.04 -68.52 24.08
CA ALA A 188 25.45 -68.09 24.12
C ALA A 188 25.63 -66.60 23.83
N VAL A 189 24.87 -66.05 22.87
CA VAL A 189 24.87 -64.60 22.59
C VAL A 189 24.27 -63.82 23.76
N ALA A 190 23.16 -64.28 24.34
CA ALA A 190 22.59 -63.66 25.53
C ALA A 190 23.56 -63.69 26.73
N ALA A 191 24.25 -64.82 26.95
CA ALA A 191 25.25 -64.97 28.01
C ALA A 191 26.45 -64.02 27.81
N SER A 192 26.95 -63.86 26.57
CA SER A 192 28.02 -62.91 26.27
C SER A 192 27.57 -61.46 26.49
N ALA A 193 26.33 -61.12 26.16
CA ALA A 193 25.77 -59.80 26.42
C ALA A 193 25.62 -59.50 27.93
N LEU A 194 25.19 -60.49 28.73
CA LEU A 194 25.17 -60.40 30.19
C LEU A 194 26.59 -60.28 30.78
N ALA A 195 27.58 -60.97 30.21
CA ALA A 195 28.97 -60.84 30.61
C ALA A 195 29.53 -59.44 30.32
N LEU A 196 29.17 -58.83 29.19
CA LEU A 196 29.52 -57.43 28.86
C LEU A 196 28.89 -56.45 29.86
N LEU A 197 27.63 -56.67 30.26
CA LEU A 197 26.96 -55.88 31.31
C LEU A 197 27.66 -56.02 32.66
N GLY A 198 28.02 -57.24 33.05
CA GLY A 198 28.74 -57.55 34.29
C GLY A 198 30.15 -56.93 34.33
N LEU A 199 30.91 -57.07 33.25
CA LEU A 199 32.21 -56.41 33.07
C LEU A 199 32.07 -54.89 33.13
N GLY A 200 31.08 -54.33 32.45
CA GLY A 200 30.80 -52.90 32.49
C GLY A 200 30.43 -52.43 33.89
N TRP A 201 29.66 -53.19 34.66
CA TRP A 201 29.34 -52.89 36.06
C TRP A 201 30.59 -52.92 36.96
N TRP A 202 31.48 -53.89 36.76
CA TRP A 202 32.73 -53.98 37.50
C TRP A 202 33.68 -52.80 37.17
N LEU A 203 33.79 -52.42 35.89
CA LEU A 203 34.67 -51.33 35.44
C LEU A 203 34.14 -49.93 35.77
N ARG A 204 32.90 -49.78 36.24
CA ARG A 204 32.26 -48.47 36.46
C ARG A 204 33.05 -47.55 37.41
N LEU A 205 33.73 -48.12 38.40
CA LEU A 205 34.52 -47.37 39.39
C LEU A 205 35.93 -47.04 38.89
N ARG A 206 36.41 -47.72 37.85
CA ARG A 206 37.76 -47.52 37.29
C ARG A 206 37.75 -46.61 36.06
N ASN A 207 36.89 -46.90 35.08
CA ASN A 207 36.77 -46.14 33.82
C ASN A 207 35.30 -45.96 33.43
N GLY A 208 34.65 -44.97 34.05
CA GLY A 208 33.21 -44.69 33.86
C GLY A 208 32.75 -44.61 32.39
N PRO A 209 33.39 -43.82 31.51
CA PRO A 209 32.97 -43.71 30.11
C PRO A 209 33.08 -45.03 29.31
N TYR A 210 34.11 -45.84 29.60
CA TYR A 210 34.33 -47.13 28.94
C TYR A 210 33.29 -48.17 29.42
N ALA A 211 33.03 -48.20 30.73
CA ALA A 211 32.01 -49.04 31.34
C ALA A 211 30.62 -48.78 30.73
N LEU A 212 30.26 -47.50 30.51
CA LEU A 212 28.97 -47.13 29.91
C LEU A 212 28.83 -47.59 28.46
N MET A 213 29.91 -47.55 27.67
CA MET A 213 29.89 -48.07 26.29
C MET A 213 29.70 -49.60 26.29
N LEU A 214 30.39 -50.31 27.18
CA LEU A 214 30.29 -51.77 27.28
C LEU A 214 28.90 -52.22 27.74
N GLN A 215 28.33 -51.52 28.73
CA GLN A 215 26.95 -51.77 29.18
C GLN A 215 25.93 -51.43 28.09
N GLY A 216 26.08 -50.31 27.40
CA GLY A 216 25.22 -49.93 26.28
C GLY A 216 25.25 -50.96 25.15
N ALA A 217 26.43 -51.47 24.80
CA ALA A 217 26.60 -52.56 23.83
C ALA A 217 25.93 -53.86 24.31
N GLY A 218 26.11 -54.24 25.58
CA GLY A 218 25.44 -55.41 26.17
C GLY A 218 23.91 -55.30 26.13
N VAL A 219 23.34 -54.15 26.49
CA VAL A 219 21.90 -53.89 26.34
C VAL A 219 21.46 -54.02 24.87
N GLY A 220 22.20 -53.42 23.94
CA GLY A 220 21.89 -53.48 22.51
C GLY A 220 21.93 -54.90 21.93
N VAL A 221 22.90 -55.73 22.34
CA VAL A 221 22.99 -57.13 21.92
C VAL A 221 21.82 -57.94 22.48
N LEU A 222 21.43 -57.72 23.74
CA LEU A 222 20.23 -58.37 24.31
C LEU A 222 18.97 -58.02 23.51
N TYR A 223 18.77 -56.76 23.13
CA TYR A 223 17.64 -56.35 22.27
C TYR A 223 17.62 -57.11 20.95
N LEU A 224 18.75 -57.14 20.23
CA LEU A 224 18.83 -57.84 18.95
C LEU A 224 18.64 -59.35 19.09
N THR A 225 19.12 -59.94 20.19
CA THR A 225 19.05 -61.39 20.43
C THR A 225 17.60 -61.81 20.65
N VAL A 226 16.85 -61.08 21.49
CA VAL A 226 15.42 -61.32 21.70
C VAL A 226 14.64 -61.12 20.41
N PHE A 227 14.93 -60.04 19.68
CA PHE A 227 14.29 -59.76 18.41
C PHE A 227 14.51 -60.85 17.36
N ALA A 228 15.76 -61.28 17.17
CA ALA A 228 16.11 -62.34 16.23
C ALA A 228 15.48 -63.69 16.63
N ALA A 229 15.42 -63.99 17.92
CA ALA A 229 14.74 -65.19 18.43
C ALA A 229 13.24 -65.17 18.17
N MET A 230 12.57 -64.01 18.24
CA MET A 230 11.15 -63.87 17.92
C MET A 230 10.88 -63.95 16.40
N LYS A 231 11.60 -63.16 15.59
CA LYS A 231 11.21 -62.90 14.19
C LYS A 231 11.93 -63.77 13.15
N LEU A 232 13.21 -64.08 13.37
CA LEU A 232 14.01 -64.78 12.37
C LEU A 232 13.91 -66.30 12.49
N HIS A 233 13.74 -66.82 13.71
CA HIS A 233 13.75 -68.27 13.97
C HIS A 233 12.54 -68.78 14.78
N ALA A 234 11.61 -67.90 15.15
CA ALA A 234 10.37 -68.22 15.89
C ALA A 234 10.58 -69.08 17.18
N LEU A 235 11.71 -68.90 17.88
CA LEU A 235 12.01 -69.58 19.14
C LEU A 235 11.20 -69.03 20.32
N LEU A 236 10.83 -67.76 20.26
CA LEU A 236 10.08 -67.07 21.31
C LEU A 236 8.71 -66.65 20.78
N ASP A 237 7.67 -67.03 21.53
CA ASP A 237 6.33 -66.52 21.31
C ASP A 237 6.32 -64.98 21.40
N PRO A 238 5.58 -64.26 20.53
CA PRO A 238 5.58 -62.80 20.52
C PRO A 238 5.26 -62.18 21.88
N ALA A 239 4.35 -62.77 22.67
CA ALA A 239 4.01 -62.24 24.00
C ALA A 239 5.19 -62.37 24.99
N ALA A 240 5.86 -63.53 25.02
CA ALA A 240 7.03 -63.76 25.88
C ALA A 240 8.21 -62.86 25.48
N GLY A 241 8.44 -62.67 24.18
CA GLY A 241 9.46 -61.77 23.66
C GLY A 241 9.21 -60.31 24.05
N PHE A 242 7.95 -59.86 23.99
CA PHE A 242 7.55 -58.52 24.45
C PHE A 242 7.82 -58.31 25.95
N VAL A 243 7.50 -59.28 26.81
CA VAL A 243 7.79 -59.21 28.24
C VAL A 243 9.30 -59.10 28.50
N LEU A 244 10.12 -59.85 27.76
CA LEU A 244 11.58 -59.76 27.90
C LEU A 244 12.12 -58.39 27.48
N LEU A 245 11.59 -57.81 26.40
CA LEU A 245 11.95 -56.47 25.95
C LEU A 245 11.58 -55.41 27.00
N VAL A 246 10.40 -55.51 27.63
CA VAL A 246 10.03 -54.64 28.77
C VAL A 246 11.03 -54.81 29.91
N ALA A 247 11.37 -56.04 30.29
CA ALA A 247 12.34 -56.28 31.37
C ALA A 247 13.72 -55.67 31.06
N ILE A 248 14.18 -55.76 29.82
CA ILE A 248 15.44 -55.15 29.36
C ILE A 248 15.36 -53.62 29.39
N THR A 249 14.25 -53.00 28.94
CA THR A 249 14.04 -51.54 29.04
C THR A 249 14.10 -51.06 30.49
N ALA A 250 13.41 -51.76 31.40
CA ALA A 250 13.34 -51.41 32.82
C ALA A 250 14.70 -51.57 33.49
N PHE A 251 15.40 -52.67 33.22
CA PHE A 251 16.76 -52.90 33.72
C PHE A 251 17.74 -51.82 33.22
N SER A 252 17.67 -51.45 31.95
CA SER A 252 18.46 -50.36 31.37
C SER A 252 18.13 -49.01 32.03
N ALA A 253 16.86 -48.70 32.27
CA ALA A 253 16.45 -47.47 32.96
C ALA A 253 16.98 -47.40 34.41
N ILE A 254 16.91 -48.50 35.16
CA ILE A 254 17.48 -48.60 36.51
C ILE A 254 18.99 -48.41 36.47
N LEU A 255 19.67 -49.04 35.52
CA LEU A 255 21.10 -48.95 35.33
C LEU A 255 21.54 -47.51 34.98
N ALA A 256 20.73 -46.79 34.22
CA ALA A 256 20.96 -45.39 33.85
C ALA A 256 20.73 -44.42 35.03
N LEU A 257 19.69 -44.67 35.84
CA LEU A 257 19.40 -43.88 37.06
C LEU A 257 20.51 -44.05 38.11
N THR A 258 20.92 -45.29 38.37
CA THR A 258 21.95 -45.62 39.37
C THR A 258 23.33 -45.08 38.99
N GLN A 259 23.66 -45.02 37.70
CA GLN A 259 24.96 -44.51 37.21
C GLN A 259 24.90 -43.07 36.69
N ASN A 260 23.75 -42.38 36.82
CA ASN A 260 23.52 -41.02 36.33
C ASN A 260 23.94 -40.85 34.85
N ALA A 261 23.63 -41.84 34.01
CA ALA A 261 24.17 -41.97 32.66
C ALA A 261 23.11 -41.77 31.58
N LEU A 262 23.05 -40.56 31.01
CA LEU A 262 22.09 -40.18 29.96
C LEU A 262 22.15 -41.10 28.74
N ALA A 263 23.36 -41.49 28.30
CA ALA A 263 23.53 -42.33 27.12
C ALA A 263 22.83 -43.69 27.25
N LEU A 264 22.85 -44.27 28.45
CA LEU A 264 22.25 -45.58 28.70
C LEU A 264 20.71 -45.47 28.79
N ALA A 265 20.18 -44.39 29.36
CA ALA A 265 18.75 -44.10 29.33
C ALA A 265 18.25 -43.86 27.89
N CYS A 266 19.01 -43.12 27.07
CA CYS A 266 18.67 -42.90 25.67
C CYS A 266 18.67 -44.21 24.87
N ALA A 267 19.67 -45.07 25.06
CA ALA A 267 19.74 -46.37 24.41
C ALA A 267 18.57 -47.28 24.83
N GLY A 268 18.24 -47.30 26.12
CA GLY A 268 17.09 -48.03 26.65
C GLY A 268 15.76 -47.53 26.10
N ALA A 269 15.56 -46.21 26.05
CA ALA A 269 14.34 -45.59 25.50
C ALA A 269 14.21 -45.81 23.99
N LEU A 270 15.28 -45.60 23.21
CA LEU A 270 15.29 -45.88 21.76
C LEU A 270 14.99 -47.34 21.47
N GLY A 271 15.64 -48.27 22.18
CA GLY A 271 15.36 -49.70 22.08
C GLY A 271 13.91 -50.03 22.44
N GLY A 272 13.40 -49.39 23.50
CA GLY A 272 12.03 -49.57 23.96
C GLY A 272 10.98 -49.13 22.93
N PHE A 273 11.16 -47.99 22.26
CA PHE A 273 10.25 -47.56 21.19
C PHE A 273 10.45 -48.32 19.87
N ALA A 274 11.66 -48.79 19.57
CA ALA A 274 11.95 -49.57 18.37
C ALA A 274 11.42 -51.01 18.46
N ALA A 275 11.37 -51.59 19.66
CA ALA A 275 10.98 -52.97 19.91
C ALA A 275 9.64 -53.38 19.26
N PRO A 276 8.51 -52.66 19.49
CA PRO A 276 7.23 -53.01 18.86
C PRO A 276 7.23 -52.83 17.34
N LEU A 277 7.92 -51.81 16.82
CA LEU A 277 8.01 -51.55 15.39
C LEU A 277 8.72 -52.69 14.67
N LEU A 278 9.79 -53.20 15.27
CA LEU A 278 10.56 -54.32 14.74
C LEU A 278 9.76 -55.64 14.84
N ALA A 279 9.09 -55.86 15.97
CA ALA A 279 8.31 -57.06 16.25
C ALA A 279 6.95 -57.16 15.52
N SER A 280 6.47 -56.07 14.90
CA SER A 280 5.16 -56.03 14.25
C SER A 280 5.01 -57.05 13.11
N THR A 281 3.96 -57.87 13.19
CA THR A 281 3.51 -58.86 12.19
C THR A 281 2.36 -58.34 11.31
N GLY A 282 1.96 -57.07 11.46
CA GLY A 282 0.87 -56.46 10.69
C GLY A 282 -0.55 -56.76 11.20
N GLN A 283 -0.73 -57.65 12.19
CA GLN A 283 -2.02 -57.99 12.80
C GLN A 283 -2.17 -57.54 14.28
N GLY A 284 -1.30 -56.65 14.77
CA GLY A 284 -1.28 -56.24 16.18
C GLY A 284 -2.43 -55.30 16.56
N SER A 285 -3.04 -55.52 17.73
CA SER A 285 -4.01 -54.56 18.31
C SER A 285 -3.30 -53.27 18.74
N HIS A 286 -3.86 -52.11 18.38
CA HIS A 286 -3.32 -50.80 18.75
C HIS A 286 -3.36 -50.56 20.26
N ILE A 287 -4.34 -51.14 20.96
CA ILE A 287 -4.50 -51.04 22.41
C ILE A 287 -3.25 -51.58 23.13
N SER A 288 -2.72 -52.74 22.70
CA SER A 288 -1.50 -53.30 23.28
C SER A 288 -0.29 -52.41 23.04
N LEU A 289 -0.16 -51.87 21.83
CA LEU A 289 0.96 -51.00 21.44
C LEU A 289 0.95 -49.67 22.21
N PHE A 290 -0.21 -49.01 22.31
CA PHE A 290 -0.34 -47.76 23.06
C PHE A 290 -0.25 -47.97 24.57
N SER A 291 -0.77 -49.07 25.12
CA SER A 291 -0.57 -49.41 26.54
C SER A 291 0.91 -49.62 26.88
N TYR A 292 1.65 -50.26 25.98
CA TYR A 292 3.09 -50.42 26.12
C TYR A 292 3.82 -49.06 26.07
N PHE A 293 3.46 -48.16 25.15
CA PHE A 293 4.02 -46.80 25.14
C PHE A 293 3.63 -45.99 26.38
N ALA A 294 2.44 -46.17 26.94
CA ALA A 294 2.06 -45.56 28.20
C ALA A 294 2.97 -46.02 29.34
N LEU A 295 3.29 -47.32 29.42
CA LEU A 295 4.22 -47.84 30.41
C LEU A 295 5.64 -47.26 30.23
N LEU A 296 6.14 -47.21 29.00
CA LEU A 296 7.46 -46.64 28.70
C LEU A 296 7.52 -45.15 29.07
N ASN A 297 6.49 -44.38 28.69
CA ASN A 297 6.36 -42.97 29.04
C ASN A 297 6.23 -42.75 30.55
N ALA A 298 5.60 -43.66 31.30
CA ALA A 298 5.55 -43.59 32.76
C ALA A 298 6.95 -43.74 33.37
N GLY A 299 7.79 -44.59 32.77
CA GLY A 299 9.21 -44.68 33.10
C GLY A 299 9.95 -43.37 32.83
N ILE A 300 9.69 -42.70 31.71
CA ILE A 300 10.27 -41.38 31.39
C ILE A 300 9.81 -40.32 32.40
N ILE A 301 8.53 -40.29 32.79
CA ILE A 301 8.00 -39.40 33.84
C ILE A 301 8.72 -39.65 35.17
N ALA A 302 8.87 -40.92 35.56
CA ALA A 302 9.55 -41.30 36.79
C ALA A 302 11.00 -40.77 36.80
N ILE A 303 11.71 -40.89 35.67
CA ILE A 303 13.06 -40.32 35.52
C ILE A 303 13.01 -38.79 35.57
N ALA A 304 12.06 -38.15 34.87
CA ALA A 304 11.89 -36.71 34.82
C ALA A 304 11.59 -36.08 36.20
N TRP A 305 10.99 -36.84 37.12
CA TRP A 305 10.78 -36.42 38.51
C TRP A 305 12.11 -36.16 39.24
N PHE A 306 13.14 -36.95 38.93
CA PHE A 306 14.44 -36.86 39.59
C PHE A 306 15.50 -36.12 38.77
N LYS A 307 15.42 -36.13 37.44
CA LYS A 307 16.44 -35.60 36.52
C LYS A 307 15.83 -34.85 35.33
N ALA A 308 16.32 -33.64 35.05
CA ALA A 308 15.88 -32.82 33.92
C ALA A 308 16.63 -33.15 32.61
N TRP A 309 16.53 -34.39 32.12
CA TRP A 309 17.21 -34.83 30.90
C TRP A 309 16.36 -34.59 29.65
N ARG A 310 16.53 -33.42 29.03
CA ARG A 310 15.78 -33.00 27.83
C ARG A 310 15.81 -34.03 26.68
N ILE A 311 16.99 -34.58 26.36
CA ILE A 311 17.15 -35.53 25.23
C ILE A 311 16.29 -36.79 25.44
N LEU A 312 16.18 -37.29 26.67
CA LEU A 312 15.36 -38.46 26.98
C LEU A 312 13.87 -38.16 26.73
N ASN A 313 13.40 -37.01 27.20
CA ASN A 313 12.01 -36.58 27.00
C ASN A 313 11.68 -36.42 25.51
N LEU A 314 12.63 -35.92 24.70
CA LEU A 314 12.46 -35.81 23.25
C LEU A 314 12.39 -37.16 22.56
N ILE A 315 13.25 -38.12 22.93
CA ILE A 315 13.18 -39.50 22.41
C ILE A 315 11.80 -40.09 22.68
N GLY A 316 11.30 -39.92 23.91
CA GLY A 316 9.94 -40.31 24.26
C GLY A 316 8.90 -39.67 23.37
N PHE A 317 8.97 -38.34 23.26
CA PHE A 317 8.00 -37.53 22.54
C PHE A 317 7.90 -37.97 21.07
N PHE A 318 9.03 -38.02 20.37
CA PHE A 318 9.08 -38.45 18.98
C PHE A 318 8.75 -39.93 18.80
N GLY A 319 9.14 -40.79 19.74
CA GLY A 319 8.77 -42.21 19.71
C GLY A 319 7.26 -42.40 19.82
N THR A 320 6.62 -41.76 20.80
CA THR A 320 5.19 -41.91 21.06
C THR A 320 4.34 -41.28 19.96
N PHE A 321 4.55 -39.99 19.69
CA PHE A 321 3.72 -39.27 18.72
C PHE A 321 4.09 -39.60 17.28
N GLY A 322 5.37 -39.86 16.98
CA GLY A 322 5.79 -40.23 15.62
C GLY A 322 5.26 -41.60 15.20
N ILE A 323 5.32 -42.59 16.09
CA ILE A 323 4.74 -43.92 15.82
C ILE A 323 3.21 -43.85 15.85
N GLY A 324 2.61 -43.11 16.80
CA GLY A 324 1.17 -42.87 16.86
C GLY A 324 0.62 -42.23 15.58
N PHE A 325 1.32 -41.23 15.04
CA PHE A 325 0.99 -40.58 13.77
C PHE A 325 1.14 -41.53 12.57
N ALA A 326 2.23 -42.31 12.51
CA ALA A 326 2.44 -43.30 11.45
C ALA A 326 1.36 -44.40 11.45
N TRP A 327 0.88 -44.81 12.63
CA TRP A 327 -0.27 -45.70 12.78
C TRP A 327 -1.57 -45.01 12.35
N GLY A 328 -1.78 -43.76 12.79
CA GLY A 328 -2.97 -42.97 12.47
C GLY A 328 -3.22 -42.85 10.96
N ILE A 329 -2.17 -42.58 10.17
CA ILE A 329 -2.30 -42.48 8.70
C ILE A 329 -2.63 -43.83 8.04
N ARG A 330 -2.13 -44.94 8.59
CA ARG A 330 -2.16 -46.25 7.91
C ARG A 330 -3.34 -47.13 8.32
N ALA A 331 -3.86 -46.97 9.53
CA ALA A 331 -4.72 -47.96 10.16
C ALA A 331 -5.91 -47.37 10.95
N TYR A 332 -6.03 -46.05 11.11
CA TYR A 332 -7.13 -45.46 11.85
C TYR A 332 -8.44 -45.48 11.05
N THR A 333 -9.52 -45.85 11.74
CA THR A 333 -10.90 -45.71 11.26
C THR A 333 -11.74 -45.04 12.35
N PRO A 334 -12.81 -44.29 12.00
CA PRO A 334 -13.65 -43.60 12.99
C PRO A 334 -14.25 -44.52 14.06
N GLU A 335 -14.44 -45.80 13.75
CA GLU A 335 -14.92 -46.84 14.70
C GLU A 335 -13.96 -47.06 15.88
N LEU A 336 -12.66 -46.80 15.69
CA LEU A 336 -11.63 -46.96 16.71
C LEU A 336 -11.49 -45.73 17.63
N PHE A 337 -12.30 -44.68 17.43
CA PHE A 337 -12.23 -43.41 18.17
C PHE A 337 -12.22 -43.63 19.69
N TRP A 338 -13.22 -44.34 20.23
CA TRP A 338 -13.37 -44.57 21.67
C TRP A 338 -12.21 -45.34 22.30
N SER A 339 -11.50 -46.13 21.51
CA SER A 339 -10.33 -46.88 21.98
C SER A 339 -9.01 -46.10 21.83
N THR A 340 -8.98 -45.06 21.00
CA THR A 340 -7.75 -44.30 20.66
C THR A 340 -7.68 -42.98 21.43
N GLU A 341 -8.80 -42.28 21.54
CA GLU A 341 -8.93 -40.98 22.21
C GLU A 341 -8.39 -40.98 23.65
N PRO A 342 -8.68 -41.98 24.51
CA PRO A 342 -8.15 -42.00 25.88
C PRO A 342 -6.62 -42.07 25.92
N PHE A 343 -5.98 -42.77 24.96
CA PHE A 343 -4.52 -42.84 24.88
C PHE A 343 -3.93 -41.50 24.41
N LEU A 344 -4.58 -40.81 23.47
CA LEU A 344 -4.14 -39.49 23.03
C LEU A 344 -4.19 -38.47 24.18
N ILE A 345 -5.29 -38.44 24.93
CA ILE A 345 -5.44 -37.60 26.12
C ILE A 345 -4.38 -37.98 27.16
N LEU A 346 -4.19 -39.27 27.43
CA LEU A 346 -3.18 -39.75 28.37
C LEU A 346 -1.78 -39.29 27.97
N PHE A 347 -1.37 -39.49 26.72
CA PHE A 347 -0.07 -39.07 26.24
C PHE A 347 0.10 -37.55 26.27
N PHE A 348 -0.94 -36.80 25.91
CA PHE A 348 -0.94 -35.35 26.03
C PHE A 348 -0.68 -34.90 27.48
N VAL A 349 -1.43 -35.44 28.44
CA VAL A 349 -1.27 -35.12 29.88
C VAL A 349 0.11 -35.55 30.38
N MET A 350 0.60 -36.71 29.97
CA MET A 350 1.94 -37.20 30.33
C MET A 350 3.03 -36.24 29.85
N TYR A 351 3.00 -35.80 28.59
CA TYR A 351 4.01 -34.90 28.04
C TYR A 351 3.87 -33.46 28.56
N LEU A 352 2.66 -33.00 28.86
CA LEU A 352 2.42 -31.75 29.58
C LEU A 352 3.04 -31.82 30.99
N ALA A 353 2.84 -32.93 31.71
CA ALA A 353 3.43 -33.16 33.02
C ALA A 353 4.97 -33.23 32.95
N ILE A 354 5.54 -33.91 31.95
CA ILE A 354 7.00 -33.94 31.72
C ILE A 354 7.56 -32.53 31.52
N GLY A 355 6.90 -31.70 30.69
CA GLY A 355 7.29 -30.30 30.48
C GLY A 355 7.28 -29.48 31.77
N LEU A 356 6.24 -29.65 32.61
CA LEU A 356 6.11 -28.97 33.90
C LEU A 356 7.13 -29.47 34.94
N LEU A 357 7.39 -30.78 35.00
CA LEU A 357 8.39 -31.37 35.89
C LEU A 357 9.80 -30.95 35.52
N PHE A 358 10.10 -30.90 34.22
CA PHE A 358 11.35 -30.36 33.70
C PHE A 358 11.55 -28.90 34.13
N ALA A 359 10.53 -28.05 33.94
CA ALA A 359 10.56 -26.66 34.34
C ALA A 359 10.75 -26.51 35.86
N ARG A 360 9.99 -27.25 36.67
CA ARG A 360 10.13 -27.27 38.13
C ARG A 360 11.55 -27.64 38.56
N ARG A 361 12.14 -28.69 37.98
CA ARG A 361 13.47 -29.16 38.36
C ARG A 361 14.55 -28.17 37.99
N LYS A 362 14.51 -27.63 36.77
CA LYS A 362 15.42 -26.57 36.32
C LYS A 362 15.30 -25.31 37.18
N LEU A 363 14.08 -24.92 37.56
CA LEU A 363 13.84 -23.76 38.44
C LEU A 363 14.41 -23.96 39.86
N LEU A 364 14.46 -25.20 40.36
CA LEU A 364 15.12 -25.54 41.64
C LEU A 364 16.65 -25.52 41.54
N GLU A 365 17.21 -25.75 40.35
CA GLU A 365 18.66 -25.79 40.10
C GLU A 365 19.24 -24.39 39.78
N LEU A 366 18.41 -23.37 39.56
CA LEU A 366 18.85 -21.99 39.31
C LEU A 366 19.38 -21.35 40.61
N THR A 367 20.70 -21.08 40.64
CA THR A 367 21.38 -20.34 41.71
C THR A 367 21.18 -18.82 41.57
N ASP A 368 21.19 -18.10 42.69
CA ASP A 368 21.15 -16.63 42.71
C ASP A 368 22.36 -16.00 41.97
N ALA A 369 22.22 -14.73 41.58
CA ALA A 369 23.23 -14.04 40.77
C ALA A 369 24.59 -14.01 41.49
N PRO A 370 25.70 -14.37 40.79
CA PRO A 370 27.03 -14.26 41.38
C PRO A 370 27.34 -12.80 41.75
N PRO A 371 27.68 -12.50 43.02
CA PRO A 371 27.74 -11.13 43.53
C PRO A 371 28.83 -10.25 42.91
N ASP A 372 29.85 -10.81 42.25
CA ASP A 372 31.00 -10.09 41.67
C ASP A 372 31.33 -10.54 40.23
N ALA A 373 30.34 -10.54 39.33
CA ALA A 373 30.46 -11.17 38.01
C ALA A 373 30.63 -10.14 36.87
N SER A 374 31.60 -10.35 35.98
CA SER A 374 31.84 -9.53 34.78
C SER A 374 30.61 -9.47 33.85
N ARG A 375 30.49 -8.41 33.03
CA ARG A 375 29.34 -8.21 32.11
C ARG A 375 29.04 -9.44 31.23
N GLU A 376 30.06 -10.17 30.77
CA GLU A 376 29.88 -11.40 30.01
C GLU A 376 29.29 -12.54 30.85
N THR A 377 29.71 -12.69 32.10
CA THR A 377 29.19 -13.73 33.00
C THR A 377 27.74 -13.44 33.41
N LEU A 378 27.38 -12.17 33.59
CA LEU A 378 25.99 -11.73 33.77
C LEU A 378 25.13 -11.97 32.52
N LEU A 379 25.64 -11.73 31.31
CA LEU A 379 24.94 -12.05 30.05
C LEU A 379 24.75 -13.55 29.85
N ARG A 380 25.75 -14.38 30.21
CA ARG A 380 25.62 -15.84 30.16
C ARG A 380 24.65 -16.36 31.23
N TRP A 381 24.62 -15.74 32.41
CA TRP A 381 23.67 -16.05 33.47
C TRP A 381 22.23 -15.67 33.06
N SER A 382 22.02 -14.49 32.47
CA SER A 382 20.70 -14.09 31.97
C SER A 382 20.22 -14.96 30.80
N ALA A 383 21.11 -15.37 29.90
CA ALA A 383 20.80 -16.34 28.85
C ALA A 383 20.40 -17.71 29.42
N ARG A 384 21.01 -18.13 30.53
CA ARG A 384 20.66 -19.39 31.24
C ARG A 384 19.37 -19.30 32.04
N GLN A 385 18.92 -18.10 32.41
CA GLN A 385 17.63 -17.92 33.09
C GLN A 385 16.42 -18.31 32.22
N GLY A 386 16.53 -18.33 30.89
CA GLY A 386 15.45 -18.79 30.00
C GLY A 386 15.39 -20.30 29.76
N ASP A 387 16.42 -21.04 30.18
CA ASP A 387 16.64 -22.45 29.80
C ASP A 387 15.89 -23.46 30.70
N TYR A 388 14.90 -23.00 31.47
CA TYR A 388 14.00 -23.87 32.24
C TYR A 388 12.73 -24.24 31.47
N VAL A 389 12.38 -23.48 30.43
CA VAL A 389 11.24 -23.80 29.56
C VAL A 389 11.75 -24.64 28.39
N ASP A 390 11.39 -25.93 28.35
CA ASP A 390 11.65 -26.76 27.18
C ASP A 390 10.65 -26.39 26.07
N GLY A 391 11.03 -25.44 25.23
CA GLY A 391 10.18 -24.95 24.15
C GLY A 391 9.73 -26.06 23.20
N THR A 392 10.52 -27.12 23.00
CA THR A 392 10.13 -28.21 22.10
C THR A 392 8.96 -29.01 22.66
N LEU A 393 8.94 -29.28 23.97
CA LEU A 393 7.83 -30.00 24.60
C LEU A 393 6.64 -29.08 24.86
N LEU A 394 6.89 -27.88 25.38
CA LEU A 394 5.81 -26.95 25.74
C LEU A 394 4.98 -26.51 24.51
N PHE A 395 5.61 -26.31 23.35
CA PHE A 395 4.92 -26.00 22.10
C PHE A 395 4.63 -27.26 21.25
N GLY A 396 5.49 -28.27 21.27
CA GLY A 396 5.32 -29.47 20.45
C GLY A 396 4.15 -30.34 20.90
N THR A 397 3.97 -30.57 22.20
CA THR A 397 2.85 -31.35 22.74
C THR A 397 1.47 -30.81 22.34
N PRO A 398 1.17 -29.52 22.47
CA PRO A 398 -0.11 -28.98 22.01
C PRO A 398 -0.28 -28.98 20.50
N ILE A 399 0.76 -28.69 19.72
CA ILE A 399 0.67 -28.70 18.25
C ILE A 399 0.39 -30.12 17.74
N VAL A 400 1.17 -31.10 18.18
CA VAL A 400 1.03 -32.49 17.74
C VAL A 400 -0.22 -33.12 18.34
N GLY A 401 -0.51 -32.85 19.61
CA GLY A 401 -1.72 -33.33 20.29
C GLY A 401 -2.98 -32.81 19.61
N PHE A 402 -3.07 -31.51 19.34
CA PHE A 402 -4.19 -30.92 18.61
C PHE A 402 -4.26 -31.39 17.16
N GLY A 403 -3.13 -31.52 16.45
CA GLY A 403 -3.10 -32.02 15.08
C GLY A 403 -3.65 -33.44 14.96
N LEU A 404 -3.29 -34.32 15.90
CA LEU A 404 -3.87 -35.66 16.00
C LEU A 404 -5.35 -35.59 16.38
N GLN A 405 -5.71 -34.80 17.38
CA GLN A 405 -7.09 -34.61 17.82
C GLN A 405 -8.01 -34.15 16.68
N TYR A 406 -7.53 -33.19 15.87
CA TYR A 406 -8.23 -32.69 14.69
C TYR A 406 -8.53 -33.83 13.72
N ALA A 407 -7.53 -34.66 13.41
CA ALA A 407 -7.71 -35.81 12.52
C ALA A 407 -8.65 -36.88 13.11
N LEU A 408 -8.65 -37.09 14.43
CA LEU A 408 -9.58 -38.02 15.06
C LEU A 408 -11.03 -37.53 14.98
N VAL A 409 -11.24 -36.22 15.14
CA VAL A 409 -12.55 -35.61 15.40
C VAL A 409 -13.12 -34.90 14.18
N GLU A 410 -12.41 -34.87 13.05
CA GLU A 410 -12.86 -34.24 11.78
C GLU A 410 -14.26 -34.71 11.33
N HIS A 411 -14.62 -35.96 11.65
CA HIS A 411 -15.93 -36.53 11.33
C HIS A 411 -17.07 -36.08 12.26
N LEU A 412 -16.78 -35.44 13.39
CA LEU A 412 -17.76 -34.96 14.37
C LEU A 412 -18.02 -33.47 14.17
N GLU A 413 -19.30 -33.11 14.05
CA GLU A 413 -19.73 -31.71 13.95
C GLU A 413 -19.22 -30.90 15.16
N PHE A 414 -18.52 -29.79 14.90
CA PHE A 414 -17.85 -28.92 15.89
C PHE A 414 -16.75 -29.56 16.75
N GLY A 415 -16.41 -30.84 16.57
CA GLY A 415 -15.54 -31.49 17.52
C GLY A 415 -14.09 -30.96 17.50
N ALA A 416 -13.61 -30.49 16.35
CA ALA A 416 -12.32 -29.77 16.24
C ALA A 416 -12.34 -28.44 17.04
N ALA A 417 -13.45 -27.70 16.98
CA ALA A 417 -13.64 -26.44 17.70
C ALA A 417 -13.69 -26.64 19.22
N LEU A 418 -14.48 -27.61 19.68
CA LEU A 418 -14.59 -27.97 21.09
C LEU A 418 -13.24 -28.45 21.64
N SER A 419 -12.47 -29.19 20.84
CA SER A 419 -11.12 -29.63 21.21
C SER A 419 -10.15 -28.46 21.35
N ALA A 420 -10.17 -27.50 20.41
CA ALA A 420 -9.37 -26.28 20.50
C ALA A 420 -9.77 -25.44 21.74
N LEU A 421 -11.07 -25.28 21.99
CA LEU A 421 -11.56 -24.56 23.17
C LEU A 421 -11.14 -25.25 24.48
N ALA A 422 -11.26 -26.58 24.55
CA ALA A 422 -10.84 -27.36 25.72
C ALA A 422 -9.34 -27.20 26.00
N LEU A 423 -8.49 -27.29 24.97
CA LEU A 423 -7.06 -27.02 25.10
C LEU A 423 -6.79 -25.58 25.56
N GLY A 424 -7.49 -24.60 24.98
CA GLY A 424 -7.43 -23.20 25.39
C GLY A 424 -7.70 -23.01 26.88
N LEU A 425 -8.78 -23.60 27.38
CA LEU A 425 -9.16 -23.58 28.78
C LEU A 425 -8.17 -24.29 29.69
N ILE A 426 -7.60 -25.43 29.28
CA ILE A 426 -6.58 -26.16 30.04
C ILE A 426 -5.34 -25.28 30.23
N TYR A 427 -4.83 -24.65 29.16
CA TYR A 427 -3.65 -23.80 29.24
C TYR A 427 -3.89 -22.48 29.99
N MET A 428 -5.08 -21.88 29.86
CA MET A 428 -5.48 -20.72 30.67
C MET A 428 -5.63 -21.09 32.15
N GLY A 429 -6.19 -22.26 32.46
CA GLY A 429 -6.29 -22.81 33.81
C GLY A 429 -4.91 -23.07 34.42
N LEU A 430 -3.99 -23.63 33.63
CA LEU A 430 -2.60 -23.85 34.04
C LEU A 430 -1.86 -22.53 34.27
N ALA A 431 -2.06 -21.53 33.40
CA ALA A 431 -1.51 -20.19 33.60
C ALA A 431 -2.03 -19.56 34.90
N ARG A 432 -3.34 -19.67 35.19
CA ARG A 432 -3.94 -19.19 36.44
C ARG A 432 -3.39 -19.93 37.65
N TRP A 433 -3.22 -21.25 37.56
CA TRP A 433 -2.66 -22.07 38.64
C TRP A 433 -1.19 -21.71 38.93
N LEU A 434 -0.38 -21.48 37.89
CA LEU A 434 1.00 -20.99 38.02
C LEU A 434 1.04 -19.59 38.64
N ALA A 435 0.16 -18.68 38.21
CA ALA A 435 0.06 -17.33 38.76
C ALA A 435 -0.31 -17.34 40.26
N ALA A 436 -1.15 -18.28 40.70
CA ALA A 436 -1.57 -18.39 42.09
C ALA A 436 -0.51 -19.01 43.03
N ARG A 437 0.46 -19.76 42.50
CA ARG A 437 1.45 -20.50 43.30
C ARG A 437 2.88 -19.96 43.25
N ALA A 438 3.16 -18.96 42.42
CA ALA A 438 4.53 -18.58 42.12
C ALA A 438 4.93 -17.17 42.56
N ASN A 439 6.08 -17.10 43.23
CA ASN A 439 6.93 -15.91 43.28
C ASN A 439 7.52 -15.69 41.87
N GLY A 440 7.84 -14.44 41.46
CA GLY A 440 8.13 -13.99 40.08
C GLY A 440 9.11 -14.78 39.17
N ARG A 441 9.64 -15.92 39.60
CA ARG A 441 10.49 -16.86 38.85
C ARG A 441 9.76 -17.68 37.77
N THR A 442 8.43 -17.86 37.82
CA THR A 442 7.67 -18.64 36.80
C THR A 442 6.88 -17.80 35.80
N VAL A 443 7.12 -16.49 35.75
CA VAL A 443 6.33 -15.56 34.94
C VAL A 443 6.39 -15.93 33.45
N LEU A 444 7.56 -16.32 32.93
CA LEU A 444 7.71 -16.71 31.53
C LEU A 444 6.87 -17.96 31.18
N LEU A 445 6.81 -18.95 32.08
CA LEU A 445 6.00 -20.16 31.88
C LEU A 445 4.50 -19.86 31.94
N MET A 446 4.09 -18.97 32.85
CA MET A 446 2.71 -18.48 32.92
C MET A 446 2.32 -17.72 31.65
N GLU A 447 3.17 -16.79 31.18
CA GLU A 447 2.93 -16.02 29.95
C GLU A 447 2.84 -16.91 28.71
N THR A 448 3.71 -17.92 28.60
CA THR A 448 3.67 -18.89 27.49
C THR A 448 2.41 -19.76 27.54
N CYS A 449 1.99 -20.25 28.71
CA CYS A 449 0.73 -20.98 28.85
C CYS A 449 -0.48 -20.09 28.53
N LEU A 450 -0.49 -18.84 29.00
CA LEU A 450 -1.57 -17.90 28.71
C LEU A 450 -1.65 -17.60 27.21
N ALA A 451 -0.52 -17.33 26.56
CA ALA A 451 -0.46 -17.06 25.13
C ALA A 451 -0.99 -18.26 24.31
N LEU A 452 -0.56 -19.47 24.67
CA LEU A 452 -1.03 -20.68 24.00
C LEU A 452 -2.52 -20.92 24.23
N GLY A 453 -3.01 -20.65 25.45
CA GLY A 453 -4.44 -20.76 25.78
C GLY A 453 -5.31 -19.81 24.96
N VAL A 454 -4.87 -18.56 24.79
CA VAL A 454 -5.54 -17.57 23.92
C VAL A 454 -5.53 -18.04 22.47
N VAL A 455 -4.39 -18.50 21.94
CA VAL A 455 -4.29 -18.98 20.54
C VAL A 455 -5.29 -20.11 20.26
N PHE A 456 -5.40 -21.11 21.14
CA PHE A 456 -6.36 -22.21 20.94
C PHE A 456 -7.81 -21.79 21.13
N ALA A 457 -8.09 -20.88 22.06
CA ALA A 457 -9.43 -20.32 22.22
C ALA A 457 -9.87 -19.55 20.96
N THR A 458 -8.96 -18.78 20.36
CA THR A 458 -9.19 -18.07 19.09
C THR A 458 -9.37 -19.04 17.92
N LEU A 459 -8.61 -20.13 17.88
CA LEU A 459 -8.70 -21.17 16.85
C LEU A 459 -10.03 -21.94 16.91
N ALA A 460 -10.70 -21.98 18.06
CA ALA A 460 -12.00 -22.64 18.19
C ALA A 460 -13.08 -21.99 17.31
N ILE A 461 -12.99 -20.68 17.09
CA ILE A 461 -13.95 -19.92 16.28
C ILE A 461 -13.93 -20.34 14.80
N PRO A 462 -12.80 -20.28 14.06
CA PRO A 462 -12.72 -20.74 12.66
C PRO A 462 -13.12 -22.20 12.46
N LEU A 463 -12.85 -23.04 13.46
CA LEU A 463 -13.11 -24.46 13.38
C LEU A 463 -14.57 -24.84 13.69
N GLY A 464 -15.32 -23.91 14.29
CA GLY A 464 -16.66 -24.18 14.81
C GLY A 464 -17.74 -23.28 14.23
N LEU A 465 -17.39 -22.16 13.61
CA LEU A 465 -18.34 -21.23 13.03
C LEU A 465 -18.00 -20.96 11.56
N GLY A 466 -18.98 -20.52 10.79
CA GLY A 466 -18.78 -20.19 9.37
C GLY A 466 -17.73 -19.11 9.13
N SER A 467 -17.34 -18.96 7.86
CA SER A 467 -16.36 -17.96 7.39
C SER A 467 -16.67 -16.54 7.87
N GLN A 468 -17.95 -16.17 7.91
CA GLN A 468 -18.44 -14.86 8.35
C GLN A 468 -18.09 -14.56 9.82
N TRP A 469 -18.45 -15.48 10.72
CA TRP A 469 -18.19 -15.34 12.16
C TRP A 469 -16.70 -15.37 12.49
N THR A 470 -15.94 -16.18 11.75
CA THR A 470 -14.48 -16.24 11.82
C THR A 470 -13.85 -14.90 11.48
N THR A 471 -14.29 -14.33 10.35
CA THR A 471 -13.84 -13.02 9.88
C THR A 471 -14.14 -11.93 10.91
N CYS A 472 -15.36 -11.93 11.46
CA CYS A 472 -15.76 -10.98 12.50
C CYS A 472 -14.90 -11.11 13.77
N ALA A 473 -14.69 -12.33 14.24
CA ALA A 473 -13.88 -12.58 15.43
C ALA A 473 -12.42 -12.15 15.24
N TRP A 474 -11.81 -12.53 14.11
CA TRP A 474 -10.44 -12.12 13.78
C TRP A 474 -10.31 -10.60 13.57
N ALA A 475 -11.32 -9.94 13.01
CA ALA A 475 -11.31 -8.48 12.91
C ALA A 475 -11.29 -7.81 14.30
N VAL A 476 -12.20 -8.23 15.19
CA VAL A 476 -12.34 -7.67 16.55
C VAL A 476 -11.14 -8.01 17.41
N GLU A 477 -10.71 -9.26 17.42
CA GLU A 477 -9.55 -9.71 18.18
C GLU A 477 -8.26 -9.06 17.67
N GLY A 478 -8.12 -8.92 16.36
CA GLY A 478 -6.97 -8.27 15.74
C GLY A 478 -6.87 -6.82 16.19
N ALA A 479 -8.00 -6.10 16.22
CA ALA A 479 -8.06 -4.73 16.75
C ALA A 479 -7.74 -4.66 18.25
N ALA A 480 -8.24 -5.60 19.06
CA ALA A 480 -7.98 -5.65 20.49
C ALA A 480 -6.49 -5.93 20.80
N VAL A 481 -5.89 -6.93 20.15
CA VAL A 481 -4.47 -7.28 20.31
C VAL A 481 -3.58 -6.16 19.79
N PHE A 482 -3.95 -5.53 18.67
CA PHE A 482 -3.23 -4.37 18.15
C PHE A 482 -3.26 -3.19 19.12
N TRP A 483 -4.43 -2.86 19.68
CA TRP A 483 -4.60 -1.84 20.71
C TRP A 483 -3.76 -2.13 21.97
N LEU A 484 -3.75 -3.39 22.43
CA LEU A 484 -2.93 -3.82 23.57
C LEU A 484 -1.44 -3.71 23.25
N GLY A 485 -1.04 -4.10 22.04
CA GLY A 485 0.34 -3.98 21.55
C GLY A 485 0.82 -2.54 21.45
N LEU A 486 -0.06 -1.60 21.11
CA LEU A 486 0.23 -0.17 21.15
C LEU A 486 0.42 0.33 22.59
N ARG A 487 -0.44 -0.07 23.53
CA ARG A 487 -0.31 0.31 24.95
C ARG A 487 0.94 -0.24 25.63
N GLN A 488 1.32 -1.48 25.30
CA GLN A 488 2.45 -2.16 25.92
C GLN A 488 3.77 -1.97 25.15
N HIS A 489 3.77 -1.21 24.06
CA HIS A 489 4.93 -1.05 23.16
C HIS A 489 5.52 -2.37 22.63
N ARG A 490 4.70 -3.43 22.54
CA ARG A 490 5.15 -4.76 22.11
C ARG A 490 4.98 -4.91 20.60
N LYS A 491 6.10 -4.87 19.86
CA LYS A 491 6.11 -4.96 18.39
C LYS A 491 5.41 -6.22 17.85
N LEU A 492 5.62 -7.37 18.48
CA LEU A 492 5.02 -8.63 18.03
C LEU A 492 3.49 -8.62 18.14
N ALA A 493 2.94 -8.04 19.21
CA ALA A 493 1.50 -7.90 19.35
C ALA A 493 0.93 -6.90 18.32
N GLN A 494 1.66 -5.83 18.01
CA GLN A 494 1.29 -4.89 16.95
C GLN A 494 1.26 -5.57 15.56
N VAL A 495 2.29 -6.35 15.20
CA VAL A 495 2.31 -7.09 13.93
C VAL A 495 1.18 -8.12 13.88
N PHE A 496 1.03 -8.91 14.94
CA PHE A 496 0.04 -9.98 14.98
C PHE A 496 -1.40 -9.45 14.82
N GLY A 497 -1.75 -8.38 15.53
CA GLY A 497 -3.08 -7.78 15.41
C GLY A 497 -3.40 -7.26 14.00
N LEU A 498 -2.40 -6.68 13.30
CA LEU A 498 -2.54 -6.27 11.90
C LEU A 498 -2.67 -7.45 10.94
N VAL A 499 -1.84 -8.48 11.12
CA VAL A 499 -1.91 -9.71 10.31
C VAL A 499 -3.28 -10.36 10.47
N LEU A 500 -3.83 -10.43 11.68
CA LEU A 500 -5.15 -11.02 11.93
C LEU A 500 -6.26 -10.28 11.17
N GLN A 501 -6.22 -8.94 11.13
CA GLN A 501 -7.18 -8.14 10.35
C GLN A 501 -7.01 -8.33 8.83
N VAL A 502 -5.78 -8.46 8.35
CA VAL A 502 -5.50 -8.75 6.92
C VAL A 502 -6.01 -10.15 6.57
N CYS A 503 -5.77 -11.15 7.41
CA CYS A 503 -6.29 -12.51 7.26
C CYS A 503 -7.82 -12.52 7.24
N ALA A 504 -8.47 -11.80 8.15
CA ALA A 504 -9.93 -11.65 8.15
C ALA A 504 -10.44 -11.09 6.82
N SER A 505 -9.77 -10.06 6.30
CA SER A 505 -10.12 -9.44 5.02
C SER A 505 -9.89 -10.38 3.84
N ALA A 506 -8.77 -11.11 3.84
CA ALA A 506 -8.46 -12.10 2.82
C ALA A 506 -9.47 -13.26 2.82
N MET A 507 -9.94 -13.68 3.99
CA MET A 507 -10.96 -14.71 4.12
C MET A 507 -12.30 -14.25 3.52
N LEU A 508 -12.72 -13.01 3.81
CA LEU A 508 -13.91 -12.41 3.22
C LEU A 508 -13.82 -12.30 1.68
N ILE A 509 -12.63 -11.95 1.16
CA ILE A 509 -12.39 -11.92 -0.29
C ILE A 509 -12.37 -13.33 -0.87
N SER A 510 -11.76 -14.32 -0.20
CA SER A 510 -11.72 -15.69 -0.75
C SER A 510 -13.10 -16.34 -0.83
N ASP A 511 -14.03 -15.94 0.04
CA ASP A 511 -15.41 -16.42 0.02
C ASP A 511 -16.24 -15.74 -1.09
N SER A 512 -15.67 -14.76 -1.82
CA SER A 512 -16.37 -13.94 -2.82
C SER A 512 -16.75 -14.65 -4.10
N ASP A 513 -16.02 -15.72 -4.46
CA ASP A 513 -16.26 -16.46 -5.71
C ASP A 513 -17.61 -17.21 -5.68
N ASN A 514 -18.26 -17.30 -4.52
CA ASN A 514 -19.51 -18.01 -4.30
C ASN A 514 -20.74 -17.08 -4.19
N SER A 515 -20.98 -16.13 -5.11
CA SER A 515 -22.22 -15.29 -5.16
C SER A 515 -22.63 -14.57 -3.86
N SER A 516 -21.73 -14.52 -2.86
CA SER A 516 -21.99 -14.28 -1.44
C SER A 516 -21.92 -12.80 -1.04
N TRP A 517 -21.34 -11.94 -1.89
CA TRP A 517 -21.40 -10.48 -1.73
C TRP A 517 -22.82 -9.96 -1.59
N ALA A 518 -23.78 -10.65 -2.21
CA ALA A 518 -25.18 -10.23 -2.25
C ALA A 518 -25.90 -10.40 -0.91
N GLY A 519 -25.43 -11.27 0.00
CA GLY A 519 -26.19 -11.65 1.21
C GLY A 519 -25.65 -11.13 2.55
N ASP A 520 -24.39 -10.68 2.62
CA ASP A 520 -23.73 -10.32 3.89
C ASP A 520 -23.19 -8.89 3.88
N TYR A 521 -23.75 -8.07 4.76
CA TYR A 521 -23.33 -6.69 4.97
C TYR A 521 -22.72 -6.43 6.36
N TRP A 522 -22.94 -7.32 7.33
CA TRP A 522 -22.47 -7.11 8.71
C TRP A 522 -20.99 -7.43 8.84
N THR A 523 -20.50 -8.46 8.16
CA THR A 523 -19.08 -8.84 8.20
C THR A 523 -18.15 -7.72 7.71
N PRO A 524 -18.35 -7.12 6.51
CA PRO A 524 -17.55 -5.98 6.08
C PRO A 524 -17.73 -4.75 7.00
N MET A 525 -18.91 -4.57 7.62
CA MET A 525 -19.12 -3.47 8.59
C MET A 525 -18.29 -3.66 9.87
N ILE A 526 -18.27 -4.87 10.44
CA ILE A 526 -17.48 -5.17 11.64
C ILE A 526 -15.98 -5.00 11.35
N LEU A 527 -15.53 -5.46 10.18
CA LEU A 527 -14.15 -5.28 9.72
C LEU A 527 -13.79 -3.79 9.53
N ALA A 528 -14.69 -3.00 8.96
CA ALA A 528 -14.53 -1.55 8.82
C ALA A 528 -14.37 -0.85 10.17
N ILE A 529 -15.25 -1.18 11.13
CA ILE A 529 -15.20 -0.62 12.49
C ILE A 529 -13.90 -1.01 13.20
N ALA A 530 -13.50 -2.28 13.11
CA ALA A 530 -12.24 -2.77 13.70
C ALA A 530 -11.01 -2.03 13.13
N ALA A 531 -10.99 -1.79 11.82
CA ALA A 531 -9.92 -1.04 11.16
C ALA A 531 -9.91 0.45 11.58
N LEU A 532 -11.08 1.10 11.69
CA LEU A 532 -11.20 2.48 12.15
C LEU A 532 -10.79 2.64 13.62
N ILE A 533 -11.15 1.68 14.50
CA ILE A 533 -10.68 1.63 15.90
C ILE A 533 -9.16 1.49 15.94
N SER A 534 -8.59 0.66 15.07
CA SER A 534 -7.14 0.46 14.97
C SER A 534 -6.44 1.74 14.51
N ALA A 535 -6.97 2.41 13.49
CA ALA A 535 -6.46 3.70 13.02
C ALA A 535 -6.52 4.79 14.10
N TRP A 536 -7.64 4.88 14.82
CA TRP A 536 -7.80 5.78 15.96
C TRP A 536 -6.85 5.45 17.11
N SER A 537 -6.60 4.16 17.37
CA SER A 537 -5.65 3.73 18.40
C SER A 537 -4.22 4.18 18.08
N VAL A 538 -3.80 4.08 16.82
CA VAL A 538 -2.51 4.60 16.36
C VAL A 538 -2.44 6.11 16.55
N PHE A 539 -3.51 6.83 16.18
CA PHE A 539 -3.62 8.28 16.39
C PHE A 539 -3.51 8.67 17.87
N ARG A 540 -4.18 7.93 18.76
CA ARG A 540 -4.28 8.27 20.18
C ARG A 540 -3.00 7.99 20.97
N PHE A 541 -2.36 6.85 20.73
CA PHE A 541 -1.20 6.41 21.52
C PHE A 541 0.13 6.86 20.90
N ASN A 542 0.21 6.99 19.57
CA ASN A 542 1.43 7.41 18.88
C ASN A 542 2.67 6.53 19.18
N THR A 543 2.45 5.24 19.45
CA THR A 543 3.47 4.27 19.89
C THR A 543 3.80 3.19 18.86
N LEU A 544 3.32 3.32 17.61
CA LEU A 544 3.62 2.36 16.55
C LEU A 544 5.12 2.45 16.19
N THR A 545 5.79 1.31 16.12
CA THR A 545 7.25 1.23 15.92
C THR A 545 7.69 0.53 14.63
N ILE A 546 6.74 -0.03 13.87
CA ILE A 546 7.02 -0.88 12.70
C ILE A 546 7.05 -0.07 11.41
N VAL A 547 6.13 0.87 11.26
CA VAL A 547 5.95 1.72 10.08
C VAL A 547 5.79 3.16 10.54
N ASP A 548 6.05 4.12 9.65
CA ASP A 548 5.68 5.51 9.85
C ASP A 548 4.20 5.60 10.29
N GLN A 549 3.99 6.26 11.43
CA GLN A 549 2.70 6.37 12.10
C GLN A 549 1.65 7.06 11.23
N LYS A 550 2.06 8.08 10.47
CA LYS A 550 1.16 8.82 9.59
C LYS A 550 0.70 7.96 8.43
N ILE A 551 1.62 7.18 7.84
CA ILE A 551 1.30 6.24 6.76
C ILE A 551 0.37 5.14 7.28
N ALA A 552 0.70 4.50 8.40
CA ALA A 552 -0.09 3.41 8.97
C ALA A 552 -1.53 3.85 9.31
N ARG A 553 -1.67 5.02 9.95
CA ARG A 553 -2.98 5.61 10.27
C ARG A 553 -3.79 5.93 9.01
N THR A 554 -3.16 6.49 7.99
CA THR A 554 -3.82 6.80 6.70
C THR A 554 -4.30 5.53 6.01
N VAL A 555 -3.43 4.51 5.92
CA VAL A 555 -3.75 3.22 5.29
C VAL A 555 -4.88 2.51 6.03
N LEU A 556 -4.85 2.43 7.36
CA LEU A 556 -5.93 1.81 8.15
C LEU A 556 -7.26 2.58 8.02
N THR A 557 -7.21 3.90 7.91
CA THR A 557 -8.42 4.73 7.69
C THR A 557 -9.02 4.47 6.31
N ILE A 558 -8.18 4.41 5.27
CA ILE A 558 -8.62 4.07 3.90
C ILE A 558 -9.16 2.64 3.86
N TRP A 559 -8.48 1.69 4.49
CA TRP A 559 -8.91 0.30 4.60
C TRP A 559 -10.28 0.17 5.26
N GLY A 560 -10.48 0.84 6.40
CA GLY A 560 -11.78 0.90 7.07
C GLY A 560 -12.86 1.52 6.18
N ALA A 561 -12.54 2.57 5.44
CA ALA A 561 -13.48 3.23 4.53
C ALA A 561 -13.91 2.33 3.35
N ILE A 562 -12.99 1.54 2.79
CA ILE A 562 -13.28 0.59 1.71
C ILE A 562 -14.29 -0.46 2.18
N TRP A 563 -14.02 -1.08 3.34
CA TRP A 563 -14.93 -2.09 3.90
C TRP A 563 -16.27 -1.49 4.34
N TRP A 564 -16.27 -0.24 4.81
CA TRP A 564 -17.49 0.49 5.11
C TRP A 564 -18.34 0.69 3.84
N ALA A 565 -17.71 1.13 2.75
CA ALA A 565 -18.40 1.30 1.46
C ALA A 565 -18.90 -0.04 0.90
N ALA A 566 -18.11 -1.12 0.98
CA ALA A 566 -18.52 -2.45 0.57
C ALA A 566 -19.79 -2.90 1.31
N SER A 567 -19.85 -2.71 2.63
CA SER A 567 -21.03 -3.00 3.43
C SER A 567 -22.26 -2.21 2.95
N LEU A 568 -22.13 -0.89 2.73
CA LEU A 568 -23.24 -0.07 2.26
C LEU A 568 -23.75 -0.50 0.88
N ILE A 569 -22.84 -0.86 -0.03
CA ILE A 569 -23.18 -1.38 -1.35
C ILE A 569 -23.98 -2.68 -1.21
N SER A 570 -23.51 -3.62 -0.39
CA SER A 570 -24.22 -4.87 -0.11
C SER A 570 -25.61 -4.65 0.49
N VAL A 571 -25.76 -3.74 1.48
CA VAL A 571 -27.08 -3.41 2.05
C VAL A 571 -28.04 -2.91 0.97
N VAL A 572 -27.60 -1.94 0.17
CA VAL A 572 -28.48 -1.33 -0.83
C VAL A 572 -28.82 -2.31 -1.95
N GLN A 573 -27.87 -3.15 -2.40
CA GLN A 573 -28.15 -4.18 -3.40
C GLN A 573 -29.11 -5.26 -2.89
N LEU A 574 -29.02 -5.64 -1.61
CA LEU A 574 -29.87 -6.68 -1.02
C LEU A 574 -31.31 -6.21 -0.81
N TYR A 575 -31.51 -4.96 -0.36
CA TYR A 575 -32.83 -4.48 0.07
C TYR A 575 -33.51 -3.50 -0.90
N ALA A 576 -32.78 -2.89 -1.83
CA ALA A 576 -33.31 -1.83 -2.68
C ALA A 576 -33.51 -2.26 -4.15
N PRO A 577 -34.68 -1.94 -4.76
CA PRO A 577 -34.89 -2.10 -6.19
C PRO A 577 -33.88 -1.30 -7.03
N ASN A 578 -33.48 -1.84 -8.20
CA ASN A 578 -32.49 -1.23 -9.09
C ASN A 578 -32.75 0.25 -9.43
N SER A 579 -34.01 0.69 -9.50
CA SER A 579 -34.39 2.08 -9.81
C SER A 579 -34.03 3.11 -8.73
N VAL A 580 -33.87 2.67 -7.47
CA VAL A 580 -33.60 3.53 -6.31
C VAL A 580 -32.22 3.27 -5.68
N GLN A 581 -31.44 2.32 -6.20
CA GLN A 581 -30.12 1.97 -5.66
C GLN A 581 -29.16 3.17 -5.65
N THR A 582 -29.00 3.89 -6.75
CA THR A 582 -28.07 5.05 -6.80
C THR A 582 -28.47 6.17 -5.82
N PRO A 583 -29.74 6.63 -5.77
CA PRO A 583 -30.18 7.58 -4.75
C PRO A 583 -29.93 7.10 -3.32
N LEU A 584 -30.21 5.83 -3.01
CA LEU A 584 -29.99 5.28 -1.67
C LEU A 584 -28.51 5.18 -1.31
N LEU A 585 -27.63 4.82 -2.26
CA LEU A 585 -26.17 4.85 -2.06
C LEU A 585 -25.66 6.26 -1.78
N LEU A 586 -26.17 7.27 -2.48
CA LEU A 586 -25.83 8.68 -2.24
C LEU A 586 -26.28 9.14 -0.85
N ILE A 587 -27.49 8.78 -0.41
CA ILE A 587 -27.98 9.05 0.95
C ILE A 587 -27.11 8.35 2.00
N ALA A 588 -26.82 7.06 1.80
CA ALA A 588 -25.99 6.28 2.71
C ALA A 588 -24.56 6.82 2.82
N ALA A 589 -23.97 7.25 1.71
CA ALA A 589 -22.67 7.92 1.68
C ALA A 589 -22.70 9.27 2.41
N ALA A 590 -23.73 10.10 2.19
CA ALA A 590 -23.90 11.37 2.88
C ALA A 590 -24.06 11.18 4.40
N LEU A 591 -24.90 10.23 4.83
CA LEU A 591 -25.07 9.90 6.25
C LEU A 591 -23.78 9.38 6.88
N SER A 592 -23.05 8.51 6.19
CA SER A 592 -21.76 7.98 6.66
C SER A 592 -20.75 9.08 6.87
N VAL A 593 -20.63 10.00 5.90
CA VAL A 593 -19.72 11.14 6.00
C VAL A 593 -20.18 12.12 7.08
N ALA A 594 -21.48 12.31 7.29
CA ALA A 594 -21.99 13.11 8.41
C ALA A 594 -21.58 12.51 9.78
N ILE A 595 -21.69 11.18 9.92
CA ILE A 595 -21.24 10.46 11.13
C ILE A 595 -19.72 10.62 11.31
N TRP A 596 -18.94 10.40 10.25
CA TRP A 596 -17.49 10.58 10.29
C TRP A 596 -17.08 12.01 10.60
N ALA A 597 -17.81 13.00 10.09
CA ALA A 597 -17.55 14.42 10.36
C ALA A 597 -17.78 14.76 11.84
N VAL A 598 -18.88 14.29 12.42
CA VAL A 598 -19.14 14.46 13.87
C VAL A 598 -18.05 13.77 14.69
N LEU A 599 -17.63 12.57 14.30
CA LEU A 599 -16.59 11.83 14.99
C LEU A 599 -15.22 12.50 14.86
N ALA A 600 -14.89 13.03 13.67
CA ALA A 600 -13.64 13.75 13.42
C ALA A 600 -13.54 15.02 14.29
N LEU A 601 -14.65 15.75 14.44
CA LEU A 601 -14.73 16.92 15.32
C LEU A 601 -14.63 16.53 16.80
N ARG A 602 -15.36 15.51 17.25
CA ARG A 602 -15.34 15.08 18.66
C ARG A 602 -13.98 14.52 19.08
N LEU A 603 -13.32 13.78 18.20
CA LEU A 603 -12.05 13.11 18.49
C LEU A 603 -10.83 13.93 18.03
N HIS A 604 -11.02 15.10 17.41
CA HIS A 604 -9.97 15.92 16.80
C HIS A 604 -9.06 15.11 15.85
N TRP A 605 -9.67 14.25 15.04
CA TRP A 605 -8.95 13.27 14.22
C TRP A 605 -8.79 13.75 12.76
N PRO A 606 -7.59 14.22 12.35
CA PRO A 606 -7.38 14.86 11.05
C PRO A 606 -7.52 13.91 9.85
N ASP A 607 -7.16 12.63 9.96
CA ASP A 607 -7.23 11.70 8.82
C ASP A 607 -8.69 11.34 8.49
N LEU A 608 -9.53 11.23 9.51
CA LEU A 608 -10.98 11.06 9.32
C LEU A 608 -11.61 12.33 8.72
N ALA A 609 -11.12 13.52 9.10
CA ALA A 609 -11.52 14.78 8.47
C ALA A 609 -11.17 14.80 6.97
N VAL A 610 -9.96 14.38 6.60
CA VAL A 610 -9.55 14.24 5.19
C VAL A 610 -10.41 13.20 4.48
N LEU A 611 -10.74 12.07 5.11
CA LEU A 611 -11.62 11.05 4.54
C LEU A 611 -13.01 11.61 4.19
N CYS A 612 -13.55 12.54 4.98
CA CYS A 612 -14.85 13.18 4.67
C CYS A 612 -14.85 13.92 3.32
N SER A 613 -13.69 14.36 2.82
CA SER A 613 -13.59 14.99 1.50
C SER A 613 -13.82 14.00 0.33
N VAL A 614 -13.80 12.69 0.59
CA VAL A 614 -14.04 11.63 -0.41
C VAL A 614 -15.52 11.56 -0.84
N LEU A 615 -16.43 12.23 -0.13
CA LEU A 615 -17.85 12.31 -0.52
C LEU A 615 -18.02 12.82 -1.96
N THR A 616 -17.26 13.84 -2.36
CA THR A 616 -17.38 14.44 -3.69
C THR A 616 -16.97 13.49 -4.81
N PRO A 617 -15.76 12.87 -4.82
CA PRO A 617 -15.41 11.91 -5.87
C PRO A 617 -16.30 10.65 -5.86
N VAL A 618 -16.76 10.18 -4.70
CA VAL A 618 -17.68 9.02 -4.65
C VAL A 618 -19.04 9.36 -5.27
N SER A 619 -19.63 10.50 -4.91
CA SER A 619 -20.90 10.94 -5.52
C SER A 619 -20.78 11.17 -7.02
N ALA A 620 -19.61 11.62 -7.49
CA ALA A 620 -19.31 11.77 -8.91
C ALA A 620 -19.26 10.44 -9.66
N LEU A 621 -18.60 9.41 -9.09
CA LEU A 621 -18.55 8.08 -9.69
C LEU A 621 -19.96 7.45 -9.78
N LEU A 622 -20.76 7.62 -8.74
CA LEU A 622 -22.16 7.17 -8.73
C LEU A 622 -23.01 7.91 -9.78
N LEU A 623 -22.81 9.22 -9.95
CA LEU A 623 -23.48 10.00 -10.99
C LEU A 623 -23.09 9.50 -12.38
N LEU A 624 -21.79 9.36 -12.66
CA LEU A 624 -21.27 8.90 -13.95
C LEU A 624 -21.79 7.51 -14.31
N GLY A 625 -21.86 6.58 -13.34
CA GLY A 625 -22.42 5.25 -13.53
C GLY A 625 -23.94 5.23 -13.77
N SER A 626 -24.63 6.33 -13.48
CA SER A 626 -26.09 6.48 -13.67
C SER A 626 -26.50 7.30 -14.90
N LEU A 627 -25.53 7.84 -15.65
CA LEU A 627 -25.82 8.65 -16.83
C LEU A 627 -26.49 7.81 -17.92
N SER A 628 -27.75 8.10 -18.20
CA SER A 628 -28.50 7.61 -19.35
C SER A 628 -29.18 8.78 -20.07
N GLU A 629 -29.70 8.56 -21.28
CA GLU A 629 -30.27 9.64 -22.10
C GLU A 629 -31.39 10.44 -21.39
N HIS A 630 -32.16 9.74 -20.54
CA HIS A 630 -33.31 10.26 -19.80
C HIS A 630 -33.04 10.39 -18.29
N TYR A 631 -31.81 10.17 -17.84
CA TYR A 631 -31.47 10.33 -16.42
C TYR A 631 -31.63 11.80 -16.01
N HIS A 632 -32.37 12.03 -14.92
CA HIS A 632 -32.42 13.31 -14.25
C HIS A 632 -32.16 13.16 -12.74
N PRO A 633 -31.33 14.02 -12.13
CA PRO A 633 -30.94 13.89 -10.73
C PRO A 633 -32.08 13.88 -9.72
N ALA A 634 -33.22 14.54 -9.99
CA ALA A 634 -34.33 14.59 -9.05
C ALA A 634 -35.20 13.30 -9.00
N ALA A 635 -35.06 12.40 -9.97
CA ALA A 635 -35.87 11.19 -10.10
C ALA A 635 -35.72 10.23 -8.91
N ASN A 636 -36.76 9.44 -8.59
CA ASN A 636 -36.66 8.28 -7.68
C ASN A 636 -35.95 8.59 -6.35
N TRP A 637 -36.36 9.64 -5.63
CA TRP A 637 -35.72 10.14 -4.40
C TRP A 637 -34.34 10.81 -4.57
N GLY A 638 -33.88 10.98 -5.80
CA GLY A 638 -32.62 11.62 -6.12
C GLY A 638 -32.54 13.10 -5.68
N TRP A 639 -33.67 13.82 -5.64
CA TRP A 639 -33.72 15.18 -5.10
C TRP A 639 -33.29 15.23 -3.63
N LEU A 640 -33.72 14.24 -2.83
CA LEU A 640 -33.34 14.11 -1.42
C LEU A 640 -31.87 13.67 -1.31
N ALA A 641 -31.45 12.74 -2.15
CA ALA A 641 -30.09 12.22 -2.17
C ALA A 641 -29.05 13.31 -2.47
N TRP A 642 -29.25 14.09 -3.53
CA TRP A 642 -28.35 15.18 -3.89
C TRP A 642 -28.41 16.33 -2.88
N ALA A 643 -29.59 16.66 -2.35
CA ALA A 643 -29.71 17.64 -1.27
C ALA A 643 -28.92 17.21 -0.02
N ALA A 644 -28.99 15.94 0.36
CA ALA A 644 -28.21 15.40 1.47
C ALA A 644 -26.70 15.47 1.20
N VAL A 645 -26.25 15.05 0.01
CA VAL A 645 -24.82 15.14 -0.38
C VAL A 645 -24.32 16.58 -0.32
N PHE A 646 -25.07 17.54 -0.87
CA PHE A 646 -24.67 18.96 -0.84
C PHE A 646 -24.68 19.55 0.56
N ALA A 647 -25.70 19.25 1.35
CA ALA A 647 -25.78 19.70 2.73
C ALA A 647 -24.58 19.18 3.54
N VAL A 648 -24.30 17.88 3.49
CA VAL A 648 -23.17 17.27 4.20
C VAL A 648 -21.83 17.79 3.67
N HIS A 649 -21.67 17.95 2.36
CA HIS A 649 -20.47 18.53 1.77
C HIS A 649 -20.23 19.98 2.26
N LEU A 650 -21.26 20.82 2.28
CA LEU A 650 -21.14 22.20 2.76
C LEU A 650 -20.91 22.27 4.29
N LEU A 651 -21.54 21.40 5.07
CA LEU A 651 -21.31 21.30 6.51
C LEU A 651 -19.88 20.85 6.82
N THR A 652 -19.36 19.87 6.09
CA THR A 652 -17.97 19.40 6.26
C THR A 652 -16.96 20.49 5.90
N LEU A 653 -17.18 21.23 4.79
CA LEU A 653 -16.37 22.40 4.46
C LEU A 653 -16.41 23.49 5.53
N ARG A 654 -17.55 23.68 6.21
CA ARG A 654 -17.70 24.72 7.24
C ARG A 654 -17.03 24.33 8.55
N TYR A 655 -17.28 23.13 9.05
CA TYR A 655 -16.90 22.74 10.40
C TYR A 655 -15.53 22.06 10.47
N LEU A 656 -15.07 21.39 9.40
CA LEU A 656 -13.78 20.71 9.38
C LEU A 656 -12.65 21.56 8.78
N ALA A 657 -12.92 22.83 8.44
CA ALA A 657 -11.96 23.74 7.82
C ALA A 657 -10.63 23.81 8.57
N ASP A 658 -10.68 23.91 9.90
CA ASP A 658 -9.48 24.06 10.74
C ASP A 658 -8.67 22.75 10.88
N THR A 659 -9.30 21.61 10.64
CA THR A 659 -8.67 20.28 10.74
C THR A 659 -8.11 19.78 9.40
N LEU A 660 -8.55 20.37 8.29
CA LEU A 660 -8.18 19.94 6.94
C LEU A 660 -6.86 20.59 6.49
N PRO A 661 -5.97 19.83 5.80
CA PRO A 661 -4.85 20.43 5.08
C PRO A 661 -5.34 21.42 4.01
N ILE A 662 -4.60 22.51 3.80
CA ILE A 662 -4.93 23.58 2.83
C ILE A 662 -5.22 23.02 1.43
N LEU A 663 -4.44 22.03 0.98
CA LEU A 663 -4.63 21.39 -0.33
C LEU A 663 -5.93 20.57 -0.40
N ALA A 664 -6.25 19.81 0.65
CA ALA A 664 -7.49 19.03 0.72
C ALA A 664 -8.72 19.96 0.75
N GLN A 665 -8.64 21.06 1.51
CA GLN A 665 -9.67 22.09 1.55
C GLN A 665 -9.89 22.73 0.17
N ARG A 666 -8.82 23.16 -0.52
CA ARG A 666 -8.89 23.74 -1.87
C ARG A 666 -9.52 22.77 -2.88
N ILE A 667 -9.13 21.49 -2.85
CA ILE A 667 -9.69 20.45 -3.72
C ILE A 667 -11.17 20.21 -3.40
N ALA A 668 -11.55 20.14 -2.13
CA ALA A 668 -12.93 19.94 -1.72
C ALA A 668 -13.84 21.10 -2.18
N HIS A 669 -13.41 22.37 -1.99
CA HIS A 669 -14.15 23.53 -2.51
C HIS A 669 -14.29 23.51 -4.03
N THR A 670 -13.20 23.18 -4.75
CA THR A 670 -13.19 23.18 -6.21
C THR A 670 -14.10 22.08 -6.78
N THR A 671 -13.88 20.83 -6.34
CA THR A 671 -14.62 19.66 -6.83
C THR A 671 -16.09 19.73 -6.45
N GLY A 672 -16.39 20.08 -5.20
CA GLY A 672 -17.76 20.24 -4.74
C GLY A 672 -18.54 21.30 -5.52
N CYS A 673 -17.91 22.44 -5.82
CA CYS A 673 -18.51 23.48 -6.65
C CYS A 673 -18.84 22.96 -8.06
N LEU A 674 -17.90 22.29 -8.72
CA LEU A 674 -18.09 21.74 -10.06
C LEU A 674 -19.24 20.72 -10.10
N TRP A 675 -19.31 19.83 -9.10
CA TRP A 675 -20.36 18.81 -9.04
C TRP A 675 -21.74 19.39 -8.73
N ILE A 676 -21.84 20.40 -7.85
CA ILE A 676 -23.09 21.13 -7.63
C ILE A 676 -23.57 21.77 -8.94
N ILE A 677 -22.68 22.43 -9.68
CA ILE A 677 -23.01 23.03 -10.99
C ILE A 677 -23.45 21.94 -11.98
N ALA A 678 -22.74 20.81 -12.04
CA ALA A 678 -23.04 19.73 -12.98
C ALA A 678 -24.41 19.10 -12.72
N VAL A 679 -24.74 18.79 -11.47
CA VAL A 679 -26.04 18.20 -11.09
C VAL A 679 -27.18 19.18 -11.33
N LEU A 680 -27.00 20.46 -10.96
CA LEU A 680 -28.01 21.47 -11.22
C LEU A 680 -28.20 21.72 -12.74
N ALA A 681 -27.12 21.66 -13.53
CA ALA A 681 -27.18 21.78 -14.98
C ALA A 681 -27.91 20.59 -15.63
N LEU A 682 -27.70 19.37 -15.12
CA LEU A 682 -28.43 18.18 -15.56
C LEU A 682 -29.93 18.30 -15.27
N GLU A 683 -30.29 18.76 -14.07
CA GLU A 683 -31.69 18.96 -13.69
C GLU A 683 -32.34 20.08 -14.51
N LEU A 684 -31.63 21.20 -14.71
CA LEU A 684 -32.13 22.31 -15.54
C LEU A 684 -32.32 21.88 -17.00
N ARG A 685 -31.37 21.12 -17.56
CA ARG A 685 -31.49 20.51 -18.89
C ARG A 685 -32.74 19.63 -18.98
N PHE A 686 -33.02 18.82 -17.96
CA PHE A 686 -34.22 17.99 -17.94
C PHE A 686 -35.50 18.83 -17.83
N GLY A 687 -35.53 19.84 -16.97
CA GLY A 687 -36.67 20.77 -16.87
C GLY A 687 -36.95 21.49 -18.19
N LEU A 688 -35.91 21.94 -18.90
CA LEU A 688 -36.06 22.55 -20.23
C LEU A 688 -36.42 21.54 -21.32
N LEU A 689 -36.04 20.26 -21.16
CA LEU A 689 -36.50 19.19 -22.04
C LEU A 689 -38.00 19.00 -21.93
N GLN A 690 -38.61 19.10 -20.74
CA GLN A 690 -40.07 18.98 -20.60
C GLN A 690 -40.87 20.07 -21.32
N LEU A 691 -40.23 21.20 -21.67
CA LEU A 691 -40.85 22.27 -22.45
C LEU A 691 -40.94 21.94 -23.95
N SER A 692 -40.33 20.85 -24.40
CA SER A 692 -40.30 20.42 -25.79
C SER A 692 -40.51 18.91 -25.92
N GLU A 693 -41.44 18.48 -26.78
CA GLU A 693 -41.68 17.06 -27.07
C GLU A 693 -40.52 16.41 -27.87
N SER A 694 -39.69 17.22 -28.54
CA SER A 694 -38.60 16.77 -29.42
C SER A 694 -37.21 17.20 -28.91
N TYR A 695 -36.15 16.52 -29.37
CA TYR A 695 -34.77 16.87 -29.07
C TYR A 695 -34.40 18.19 -29.77
N ASN A 696 -34.25 19.29 -29.02
CA ASN A 696 -34.09 20.61 -29.61
C ASN A 696 -33.20 21.60 -28.81
N ALA A 697 -33.16 22.88 -29.20
CA ALA A 697 -32.33 23.96 -28.66
C ALA A 697 -32.50 24.21 -27.15
N TRP A 698 -33.65 23.88 -26.55
CA TRP A 698 -33.90 24.07 -25.12
C TRP A 698 -32.95 23.23 -24.25
N ARG A 699 -32.61 22.03 -24.71
CA ARG A 699 -31.66 21.13 -24.01
C ARG A 699 -30.25 21.69 -24.00
N TRP A 700 -29.83 22.28 -25.12
CA TRP A 700 -28.52 22.94 -25.23
C TRP A 700 -28.44 24.12 -24.26
N LEU A 701 -29.49 24.93 -24.19
CA LEU A 701 -29.56 26.06 -23.24
C LEU A 701 -29.39 25.60 -21.78
N GLY A 702 -29.98 24.48 -21.38
CA GLY A 702 -29.88 23.94 -20.01
C GLY A 702 -28.45 23.64 -19.56
N TRP A 703 -27.59 23.20 -20.48
CA TRP A 703 -26.17 22.99 -20.21
C TRP A 703 -25.37 24.28 -20.06
N ALA A 704 -25.83 25.39 -20.64
CA ALA A 704 -25.09 26.64 -20.70
C ALA A 704 -25.43 27.62 -19.57
N ILE A 705 -26.69 27.66 -19.10
CA ILE A 705 -27.16 28.67 -18.16
C ILE A 705 -26.33 28.67 -16.87
N LEU A 706 -26.29 27.55 -16.15
CA LEU A 706 -25.66 27.49 -14.84
C LEU A 706 -24.14 27.67 -14.90
N PRO A 707 -23.41 26.96 -15.78
CA PRO A 707 -21.98 27.21 -15.96
C PRO A 707 -21.66 28.65 -16.42
N GLY A 708 -22.44 29.19 -17.36
CA GLY A 708 -22.25 30.54 -17.89
C GLY A 708 -22.47 31.62 -16.82
N LEU A 709 -23.56 31.53 -16.07
CA LEU A 709 -23.83 32.43 -14.93
C LEU A 709 -22.77 32.32 -13.84
N PHE A 710 -22.27 31.12 -13.57
CA PHE A 710 -21.17 30.95 -12.61
C PHE A 710 -19.88 31.65 -13.08
N LEU A 711 -19.49 31.50 -14.35
CA LEU A 711 -18.32 32.20 -14.90
C LEU A 711 -18.48 33.73 -14.86
N LEU A 712 -19.69 34.23 -15.12
CA LEU A 712 -20.01 35.66 -14.96
C LEU A 712 -19.91 36.10 -13.49
N ALA A 713 -20.45 35.31 -12.56
CA ALA A 713 -20.38 35.59 -11.14
C ALA A 713 -18.93 35.62 -10.63
N MET A 714 -18.09 34.68 -11.06
CA MET A 714 -16.68 34.57 -10.65
C MET A 714 -15.76 35.55 -11.40
N SER A 715 -16.21 36.15 -12.51
CA SER A 715 -15.49 37.25 -13.16
C SER A 715 -15.84 38.63 -12.59
N SER A 716 -16.93 38.76 -11.83
CA SER A 716 -17.27 39.99 -11.12
C SER A 716 -16.26 40.35 -10.00
N GLU A 717 -16.18 41.62 -9.63
CA GLU A 717 -15.39 42.11 -8.47
C GLU A 717 -16.14 41.98 -7.13
N ARG A 718 -17.34 41.39 -7.17
CA ARG A 718 -18.18 41.23 -5.99
C ARG A 718 -17.49 40.32 -4.97
N GLN A 719 -17.46 40.75 -3.71
CA GLN A 719 -17.09 39.90 -2.60
C GLN A 719 -18.25 38.97 -2.26
N TRP A 720 -18.13 37.71 -2.65
CA TRP A 720 -19.15 36.69 -2.38
C TRP A 720 -19.08 36.23 -0.92
N PRO A 721 -20.21 35.96 -0.27
CA PRO A 721 -20.24 35.40 1.09
C PRO A 721 -19.67 33.97 1.13
N TRP A 722 -19.66 33.37 2.33
CA TRP A 722 -19.36 31.94 2.47
C TRP A 722 -20.28 31.10 1.55
N PRO A 723 -19.78 30.07 0.83
CA PRO A 723 -18.47 29.43 0.96
C PRO A 723 -17.32 30.04 0.13
N VAL A 724 -17.60 30.97 -0.79
CA VAL A 724 -16.59 31.54 -1.71
C VAL A 724 -15.54 32.36 -0.96
N LYS A 725 -15.98 33.16 0.04
CA LYS A 725 -15.07 33.97 0.89
C LYS A 725 -13.98 33.15 1.57
N ALA A 726 -14.26 31.89 1.92
CA ALA A 726 -13.33 31.04 2.66
C ALA A 726 -12.14 30.58 1.79
N CYS A 727 -12.34 30.40 0.48
CA CYS A 727 -11.30 29.93 -0.43
C CYS A 727 -11.45 30.55 -1.83
N PRO A 728 -11.20 31.87 -1.99
CA PRO A 728 -11.51 32.57 -3.25
C PRO A 728 -10.77 31.98 -4.46
N GLU A 729 -9.50 31.59 -4.31
CA GLU A 729 -8.71 30.98 -5.40
C GLU A 729 -9.36 29.70 -5.95
N ALA A 730 -9.98 28.87 -5.09
CA ALA A 730 -10.61 27.62 -5.50
C ALA A 730 -11.84 27.84 -6.39
N TYR A 731 -12.60 28.92 -6.18
CA TYR A 731 -13.77 29.23 -7.01
C TYR A 731 -13.42 30.04 -8.25
N HIS A 732 -12.61 31.10 -8.07
CA HIS A 732 -12.27 32.04 -9.14
C HIS A 732 -11.32 31.45 -10.17
N VAL A 733 -10.41 30.55 -9.78
CA VAL A 733 -9.46 29.92 -10.72
C VAL A 733 -9.66 28.41 -10.74
N GLY A 734 -9.73 27.76 -9.57
CA GLY A 734 -9.82 26.30 -9.47
C GLY A 734 -11.03 25.71 -10.20
N ALA A 735 -12.24 26.18 -9.92
CA ALA A 735 -13.47 25.69 -10.53
C ALA A 735 -13.78 26.39 -11.86
N ALA A 736 -13.56 27.71 -11.94
CA ALA A 736 -13.87 28.46 -13.14
C ALA A 736 -12.97 28.13 -14.35
N ALA A 737 -11.69 27.78 -14.17
CA ALA A 737 -10.81 27.43 -15.29
C ALA A 737 -11.24 26.16 -16.05
N PRO A 738 -11.43 24.98 -15.40
CA PRO A 738 -11.89 23.78 -16.11
C PRO A 738 -13.30 23.98 -16.68
N LEU A 739 -14.16 24.72 -15.98
CA LEU A 739 -15.50 25.03 -16.47
C LEU A 739 -15.48 25.95 -17.70
N ALA A 740 -14.59 26.93 -17.75
CA ALA A 740 -14.41 27.80 -18.92
C ALA A 740 -13.89 27.01 -20.13
N ALA A 741 -12.95 26.09 -19.93
CA ALA A 741 -12.48 25.20 -20.99
C ALA A 741 -13.60 24.28 -21.49
N LEU A 742 -14.38 23.69 -20.58
CA LEU A 742 -15.53 22.84 -20.92
C LEU A 742 -16.60 23.64 -21.66
N MET A 743 -16.91 24.86 -21.22
CA MET A 743 -17.87 25.75 -21.89
C MET A 743 -17.40 26.20 -23.27
N LEU A 744 -16.10 26.41 -23.47
CA LEU A 744 -15.57 26.69 -24.80
C LEU A 744 -15.69 25.47 -25.72
N ALA A 745 -15.36 24.27 -25.25
CA ALA A 745 -15.54 23.04 -26.02
C ALA A 745 -17.03 22.78 -26.33
N TRP A 746 -17.90 22.94 -25.34
CA TRP A 746 -19.35 22.86 -25.47
C TRP A 746 -19.89 23.88 -26.49
N PHE A 747 -19.39 25.12 -26.46
CA PHE A 747 -19.77 26.17 -27.41
C PHE A 747 -19.49 25.73 -28.85
N TRP A 748 -18.29 25.23 -29.15
CA TRP A 748 -17.93 24.80 -30.50
C TRP A 748 -18.78 23.59 -30.93
N LEU A 749 -18.96 22.60 -30.04
CA LEU A 749 -19.78 21.43 -30.30
C LEU A 749 -21.25 21.80 -30.58
N ALA A 750 -21.85 22.61 -29.71
CA ALA A 750 -23.23 23.06 -29.87
C ALA A 750 -23.39 23.91 -31.14
N ASN A 751 -22.39 24.75 -31.46
CA ASN A 751 -22.45 25.61 -32.62
C ASN A 751 -22.35 24.84 -33.96
N THR A 752 -21.60 23.72 -34.00
CA THR A 752 -21.44 22.91 -35.21
C THR A 752 -22.58 21.92 -35.44
N PHE A 753 -23.06 21.27 -34.37
CA PHE A 753 -24.00 20.14 -34.51
C PHE A 753 -25.47 20.53 -34.35
N SER A 754 -25.78 21.65 -33.70
CA SER A 754 -27.17 22.05 -33.46
C SER A 754 -27.74 22.88 -34.61
N ASP A 755 -28.88 22.45 -35.13
CA ASP A 755 -29.70 23.14 -36.15
C ASP A 755 -30.46 24.35 -35.59
N GLY A 756 -30.51 24.50 -34.26
CA GLY A 756 -31.22 25.58 -33.57
C GLY A 756 -32.73 25.43 -33.59
N ALA A 757 -33.29 24.27 -33.91
CA ALA A 757 -34.73 24.04 -33.78
C ALA A 757 -35.17 24.29 -32.33
N ALA A 758 -36.23 25.05 -32.11
CA ALA A 758 -36.66 25.47 -30.76
C ALA A 758 -38.17 25.36 -30.54
N GLU A 759 -38.81 24.39 -31.19
CA GLU A 759 -40.26 24.11 -31.05
C GLU A 759 -40.69 24.18 -29.57
N PRO A 760 -41.81 24.90 -29.26
CA PRO A 760 -42.77 25.52 -30.19
C PRO A 760 -42.37 26.92 -30.72
N LEU A 761 -41.21 27.48 -30.32
CA LEU A 761 -40.79 28.81 -30.77
C LEU A 761 -40.20 28.78 -32.18
N PRO A 762 -40.52 29.76 -33.04
CA PRO A 762 -39.87 29.91 -34.33
C PRO A 762 -38.40 30.31 -34.16
N TYR A 763 -37.55 29.91 -35.11
CA TYR A 763 -36.15 30.34 -35.10
C TYR A 763 -36.06 31.85 -35.39
N ILE A 764 -35.71 32.62 -34.36
CA ILE A 764 -35.36 34.03 -34.50
C ILE A 764 -33.87 34.17 -34.13
N PRO A 765 -33.02 34.65 -35.05
CA PRO A 765 -31.60 34.86 -34.77
C PRO A 765 -31.39 35.75 -33.52
N LEU A 766 -30.37 35.46 -32.70
CA LEU A 766 -30.09 36.06 -31.38
C LEU A 766 -31.09 35.77 -30.25
N LEU A 767 -32.38 35.57 -30.54
CA LEU A 767 -33.42 35.30 -29.53
C LEU A 767 -33.68 33.82 -29.31
N ASN A 768 -33.12 32.95 -30.14
CA ASN A 768 -33.25 31.52 -30.00
C ASN A 768 -32.52 31.00 -28.75
N PRO A 769 -33.08 30.00 -28.03
CA PRO A 769 -32.46 29.41 -26.84
C PRO A 769 -31.00 28.97 -27.01
N LEU A 770 -30.64 28.42 -28.17
CA LEU A 770 -29.28 27.99 -28.46
C LEU A 770 -28.31 29.18 -28.50
N GLU A 771 -28.65 30.22 -29.25
CA GLU A 771 -27.87 31.45 -29.43
C GLU A 771 -27.69 32.18 -28.10
N ILE A 772 -28.73 32.25 -27.26
CA ILE A 772 -28.66 32.81 -25.91
C ILE A 772 -27.65 32.02 -25.06
N GLY A 773 -27.71 30.69 -25.10
CA GLY A 773 -26.76 29.82 -24.40
C GLY A 773 -25.32 29.99 -24.89
N LEU A 774 -25.10 30.06 -26.20
CA LEU A 774 -23.80 30.28 -26.83
C LEU A 774 -23.21 31.64 -26.47
N LEU A 775 -24.02 32.71 -26.50
CA LEU A 775 -23.60 34.06 -26.11
C LEU A 775 -23.27 34.14 -24.62
N LEU A 776 -24.07 33.51 -23.75
CA LEU A 776 -23.84 33.46 -22.31
C LEU A 776 -22.53 32.73 -21.98
N ALA A 777 -22.32 31.55 -22.56
CA ALA A 777 -21.11 30.77 -22.38
C ALA A 777 -19.87 31.54 -22.87
N LEU A 778 -19.94 32.12 -24.07
CA LEU A 778 -18.85 32.90 -24.64
C LEU A 778 -18.53 34.15 -23.81
N ALA A 779 -19.54 34.88 -23.34
CA ALA A 779 -19.36 36.04 -22.47
C ALA A 779 -18.69 35.65 -21.14
N GLY A 780 -19.16 34.58 -20.50
CA GLY A 780 -18.57 34.04 -19.27
C GLY A 780 -17.10 33.67 -19.44
N VAL A 781 -16.78 32.90 -20.49
CA VAL A 781 -15.40 32.49 -20.82
C VAL A 781 -14.52 33.70 -21.10
N CYS A 782 -14.97 34.64 -21.93
CA CYS A 782 -14.17 35.80 -22.31
C CYS A 782 -13.88 36.74 -21.14
N LEU A 783 -14.88 37.02 -20.30
CA LEU A 783 -14.71 37.89 -19.13
C LEU A 783 -13.81 37.24 -18.08
N TRP A 784 -13.97 35.93 -17.86
CA TRP A 784 -13.09 35.18 -16.98
C TRP A 784 -11.64 35.15 -17.50
N MET A 785 -11.43 34.83 -18.78
CA MET A 785 -10.10 34.80 -19.38
C MET A 785 -9.40 36.16 -19.31
N ARG A 786 -10.12 37.25 -19.60
CA ARG A 786 -9.58 38.62 -19.51
C ARG A 786 -9.10 38.98 -18.11
N LYS A 787 -9.76 38.48 -17.08
CA LYS A 787 -9.47 38.79 -15.69
C LYS A 787 -8.34 37.93 -15.12
N TYR A 788 -8.31 36.63 -15.44
CA TYR A 788 -7.42 35.67 -14.78
C TYR A 788 -6.26 35.15 -15.65
N LEU A 789 -6.32 35.24 -16.99
CA LEU A 789 -5.15 34.94 -17.83
C LEU A 789 -4.31 36.19 -18.05
N THR A 790 -3.19 36.28 -17.34
CA THR A 790 -2.29 37.44 -17.35
C THR A 790 -1.45 37.56 -18.63
N ARG A 791 -1.14 36.45 -19.34
CA ARG A 791 -0.46 36.46 -20.66
C ARG A 791 -0.73 35.18 -21.47
N PRO A 792 -0.85 35.27 -22.82
CA PRO A 792 -0.96 36.48 -23.63
C PRO A 792 -2.42 36.90 -23.81
N ARG A 793 -2.75 38.13 -23.41
CA ARG A 793 -4.08 38.76 -23.56
C ARG A 793 -4.62 38.69 -25.00
N ASN A 794 -3.71 38.67 -25.98
CA ASN A 794 -4.04 38.56 -27.41
C ASN A 794 -4.64 37.19 -27.76
N ALA A 795 -4.24 36.10 -27.11
CA ALA A 795 -4.83 34.78 -27.35
C ALA A 795 -6.30 34.71 -26.88
N ALA A 796 -6.62 35.31 -25.73
CA ALA A 796 -8.00 35.39 -25.25
C ALA A 796 -8.89 36.20 -26.21
N LEU A 797 -8.37 37.30 -26.75
CA LEU A 797 -9.08 38.11 -27.75
C LEU A 797 -9.24 37.38 -29.09
N LEU A 798 -8.23 36.63 -29.53
CA LEU A 798 -8.31 35.79 -30.74
C LEU A 798 -9.33 34.67 -30.58
N VAL A 799 -9.33 33.95 -29.45
CA VAL A 799 -10.32 32.89 -29.16
C VAL A 799 -11.73 33.48 -29.12
N ALA A 800 -11.91 34.62 -28.45
CA ALA A 800 -13.19 35.33 -28.42
C ALA A 800 -13.66 35.75 -29.82
N GLY A 801 -12.75 36.34 -30.60
CA GLY A 801 -13.04 36.80 -31.97
C GLY A 801 -13.36 35.66 -32.92
N ALA A 802 -12.59 34.58 -32.90
CA ALA A 802 -12.82 33.38 -33.71
C ALA A 802 -14.13 32.68 -33.33
N SER A 803 -14.44 32.59 -32.03
CA SER A 803 -15.69 31.99 -31.56
C SER A 803 -16.90 32.85 -31.95
N LEU A 804 -16.81 34.18 -31.82
CA LEU A 804 -17.86 35.10 -32.27
C LEU A 804 -18.08 35.03 -33.79
N PHE A 805 -16.99 34.97 -34.56
CA PHE A 805 -17.04 34.79 -36.01
C PHE A 805 -17.75 33.48 -36.40
N ALA A 806 -17.41 32.38 -35.72
CA ALA A 806 -18.03 31.07 -35.93
C ALA A 806 -19.52 31.05 -35.54
N LEU A 807 -19.89 31.72 -34.45
CA LEU A 807 -21.29 31.88 -34.03
C LEU A 807 -22.11 32.60 -35.09
N VAL A 808 -21.63 33.76 -35.56
CA VAL A 808 -22.31 34.56 -36.59
C VAL A 808 -22.44 33.78 -37.90
N THR A 809 -21.38 33.05 -38.29
CA THR A 809 -21.38 32.19 -39.48
C THR A 809 -22.43 31.08 -39.37
N ALA A 810 -22.49 30.37 -38.25
CA ALA A 810 -23.49 29.33 -38.01
C ALA A 810 -24.91 29.91 -37.92
N MET A 811 -25.07 31.10 -37.34
CA MET A 811 -26.36 31.80 -37.25
C MET A 811 -26.91 32.15 -38.65
N VAL A 812 -26.07 32.53 -39.61
CA VAL A 812 -26.48 32.71 -41.02
C VAL A 812 -26.95 31.39 -41.62
N MET A 813 -26.21 30.31 -41.39
CA MET A 813 -26.59 28.96 -41.86
C MET A 813 -27.92 28.51 -41.25
N ARG A 814 -28.13 28.70 -39.94
CA ARG A 814 -29.40 28.34 -39.27
C ARG A 814 -30.56 29.21 -39.74
N THR A 815 -30.32 30.50 -40.00
CA THR A 815 -31.33 31.39 -40.59
C THR A 815 -31.77 30.85 -41.95
N ALA A 816 -30.83 30.43 -42.80
CA ALA A 816 -31.17 29.83 -44.09
C ALA A 816 -31.86 28.46 -43.94
N HIS A 817 -31.49 27.66 -42.96
CA HIS A 817 -32.15 26.38 -42.67
C HIS A 817 -33.63 26.59 -42.32
N HIS A 818 -33.93 27.45 -41.35
CA HIS A 818 -35.29 27.66 -40.87
C HIS A 818 -36.17 28.52 -41.80
N TRP A 819 -35.60 29.57 -42.41
CA TRP A 819 -36.39 30.54 -43.19
C TRP A 819 -36.36 30.25 -44.70
N ALA A 820 -35.28 29.64 -45.20
CA ALA A 820 -35.13 29.30 -46.61
C ALA A 820 -35.26 27.79 -46.88
N GLN A 821 -35.57 26.98 -45.84
CA GLN A 821 -35.84 25.54 -45.92
C GLN A 821 -34.68 24.75 -46.54
N VAL A 822 -33.44 25.20 -46.31
CA VAL A 822 -32.22 24.50 -46.74
C VAL A 822 -31.95 23.37 -45.74
N PRO A 823 -31.80 22.10 -46.13
CA PRO A 823 -31.51 21.01 -45.18
C PRO A 823 -30.25 21.26 -44.33
N TRP A 824 -30.28 20.90 -43.04
CA TRP A 824 -29.14 21.02 -42.12
C TRP A 824 -28.11 19.89 -42.35
N HIS A 825 -27.55 19.86 -43.56
CA HIS A 825 -26.47 18.96 -43.95
C HIS A 825 -25.33 19.80 -44.55
N THR A 826 -24.09 19.44 -44.23
CA THR A 826 -22.90 20.22 -44.62
C THR A 826 -22.85 20.48 -46.13
N GLU A 827 -23.13 19.46 -46.94
CA GLU A 827 -23.13 19.57 -48.40
C GLU A 827 -24.24 20.53 -48.89
N ALA A 828 -25.47 20.32 -48.43
CA ALA A 828 -26.62 21.16 -48.81
C ALA A 828 -26.45 22.64 -48.41
N LEU A 829 -25.88 22.91 -47.23
CA LEU A 829 -25.59 24.26 -46.76
C LEU A 829 -24.50 24.93 -47.61
N LEU A 830 -23.46 24.19 -48.01
CA LEU A 830 -22.36 24.72 -48.81
C LEU A 830 -22.75 24.95 -50.28
N GLU A 831 -23.60 24.09 -50.85
CA GLU A 831 -24.10 24.25 -52.23
C GLU A 831 -25.16 25.35 -52.37
N SER A 832 -25.83 25.70 -51.27
CA SER A 832 -26.91 26.69 -51.29
C SER A 832 -26.43 28.11 -51.59
N MET A 833 -26.85 28.63 -52.75
CA MET A 833 -26.60 30.03 -53.16
C MET A 833 -27.07 31.04 -52.11
N ARG A 834 -28.19 30.77 -51.43
CA ARG A 834 -28.74 31.67 -50.41
C ARG A 834 -27.83 31.76 -49.18
N VAL A 835 -27.27 30.62 -48.75
CA VAL A 835 -26.31 30.55 -47.65
C VAL A 835 -25.01 31.27 -48.04
N GLN A 836 -24.50 30.99 -49.25
CA GLN A 836 -23.24 31.60 -49.71
C GLN A 836 -23.34 33.13 -49.80
N ALA A 837 -24.40 33.66 -50.39
CA ALA A 837 -24.65 35.10 -50.48
C ALA A 837 -24.86 35.73 -49.09
N GLY A 838 -25.63 35.09 -48.21
CA GLY A 838 -25.85 35.56 -46.84
C GLY A 838 -24.55 35.65 -46.04
N LEU A 839 -23.68 34.64 -46.16
CA LEU A 839 -22.36 34.64 -45.52
C LEU A 839 -21.48 35.78 -46.06
N SER A 840 -21.46 36.00 -47.38
CA SER A 840 -20.67 37.06 -48.01
C SER A 840 -21.11 38.45 -47.54
N ILE A 841 -22.43 38.70 -47.44
CA ILE A 841 -22.99 39.96 -46.93
C ILE A 841 -22.61 40.17 -45.45
N VAL A 842 -22.87 39.17 -44.61
CA VAL A 842 -22.64 39.29 -43.16
C VAL A 842 -21.15 39.40 -42.82
N TRP A 843 -20.28 38.65 -43.50
CA TRP A 843 -18.83 38.78 -43.33
C TRP A 843 -18.32 40.15 -43.76
N THR A 844 -18.86 40.71 -44.85
CA THR A 844 -18.52 42.08 -45.30
C THR A 844 -18.92 43.12 -44.26
N LEU A 845 -20.16 43.04 -43.75
CA LEU A 845 -20.66 43.96 -42.71
C LEU A 845 -19.83 43.86 -41.43
N MET A 846 -19.47 42.65 -41.01
CA MET A 846 -18.60 42.42 -39.85
C MET A 846 -17.19 42.98 -40.08
N ALA A 847 -16.63 42.79 -41.27
CA ALA A 847 -15.32 43.30 -41.62
C ALA A 847 -15.28 44.84 -41.62
N LEU A 848 -16.31 45.48 -42.18
CA LEU A 848 -16.50 46.93 -42.14
C LEU A 848 -16.63 47.43 -40.70
N ALA A 849 -17.43 46.77 -39.86
CA ALA A 849 -17.58 47.13 -38.45
C ALA A 849 -16.26 47.02 -37.67
N LEU A 850 -15.45 45.98 -37.94
CA LEU A 850 -14.11 45.81 -37.35
C LEU A 850 -13.14 46.92 -37.80
N MET A 851 -13.15 47.30 -39.07
CA MET A 851 -12.31 48.38 -39.60
C MET A 851 -12.71 49.76 -39.06
N ILE A 852 -14.00 50.10 -39.08
CA ILE A 852 -14.51 51.35 -38.51
C ILE A 852 -14.21 51.39 -37.00
N GLY A 853 -14.51 50.31 -36.26
CA GLY A 853 -14.23 50.23 -34.83
C GLY A 853 -12.74 50.29 -34.50
N GLY A 854 -11.88 49.69 -35.33
CA GLY A 854 -10.42 49.75 -35.21
C GLY A 854 -9.89 51.16 -35.45
N HIS A 855 -10.46 51.89 -36.42
CA HIS A 855 -10.16 53.29 -36.68
C HIS A 855 -10.60 54.19 -35.52
N MET A 856 -11.86 54.09 -35.08
CA MET A 856 -12.42 54.89 -33.97
C MET A 856 -11.69 54.67 -32.64
N ARG A 857 -11.14 53.48 -32.40
CA ARG A 857 -10.41 53.13 -31.17
C ARG A 857 -8.88 53.20 -31.31
N SER A 858 -8.38 53.66 -32.46
CA SER A 858 -6.95 53.67 -32.81
C SER A 858 -6.25 52.31 -32.61
N ASN A 859 -6.98 51.20 -32.77
CA ASN A 859 -6.46 49.85 -32.59
C ASN A 859 -6.14 49.20 -33.94
N ARG A 860 -4.85 49.19 -34.29
CA ARG A 860 -4.34 48.67 -35.56
C ARG A 860 -4.60 47.16 -35.73
N GLU A 861 -4.56 46.36 -34.67
CA GLU A 861 -4.80 44.91 -34.76
C GLU A 861 -6.25 44.60 -35.15
N LEU A 862 -7.21 45.35 -34.60
CA LEU A 862 -8.63 45.20 -34.91
C LEU A 862 -8.94 45.62 -36.36
N TRP A 863 -8.30 46.71 -36.82
CA TRP A 863 -8.43 47.18 -38.20
C TRP A 863 -7.84 46.19 -39.20
N LEU A 864 -6.65 45.64 -38.91
CA LEU A 864 -6.00 44.61 -39.74
C LEU A 864 -6.84 43.33 -39.79
N GLY A 865 -7.49 42.95 -38.68
CA GLY A 865 -8.42 41.81 -38.66
C GLY A 865 -9.62 42.00 -39.59
N GLY A 866 -10.20 43.21 -39.63
CA GLY A 866 -11.27 43.54 -40.57
C GLY A 866 -10.78 43.54 -42.03
N ALA A 867 -9.61 44.13 -42.31
CA ALA A 867 -9.03 44.12 -43.65
C ALA A 867 -8.73 42.69 -44.16
N ALA A 868 -8.21 41.82 -43.28
CA ALA A 868 -7.98 40.41 -43.58
C ALA A 868 -9.30 39.68 -43.91
N LEU A 869 -10.37 39.93 -43.14
CA LEU A 869 -11.68 39.35 -43.41
C LEU A 869 -12.28 39.81 -44.74
N ILE A 870 -12.12 41.08 -45.12
CA ILE A 870 -12.47 41.55 -46.48
C ILE A 870 -11.69 40.77 -47.54
N GLY A 871 -10.39 40.58 -47.35
CA GLY A 871 -9.57 39.76 -48.26
C GLY A 871 -10.12 38.35 -48.43
N VAL A 872 -10.52 37.70 -47.33
CA VAL A 872 -11.17 36.37 -47.36
C VAL A 872 -12.49 36.40 -48.12
N VAL A 873 -13.33 37.42 -47.91
CA VAL A 873 -14.59 37.57 -48.66
C VAL A 873 -14.31 37.72 -50.15
N VAL A 874 -13.38 38.58 -50.56
CA VAL A 874 -13.03 38.77 -51.98
C VAL A 874 -12.52 37.48 -52.61
N ILE A 875 -11.66 36.73 -51.93
CA ILE A 875 -11.20 35.41 -52.38
C ILE A 875 -12.38 34.44 -52.51
N LYS A 876 -13.29 34.40 -51.52
CA LYS A 876 -14.48 33.54 -51.55
C LYS A 876 -15.40 33.88 -52.72
N LEU A 877 -15.69 35.16 -52.93
CA LEU A 877 -16.48 35.63 -54.07
C LEU A 877 -15.84 35.16 -55.40
N PHE A 878 -14.50 35.14 -55.47
CA PHE A 878 -13.77 34.73 -56.65
C PHE A 878 -13.75 33.21 -56.92
N PHE A 879 -13.67 32.38 -55.90
CA PHE A 879 -13.54 30.92 -56.07
C PHE A 879 -14.86 30.15 -55.93
N VAL A 880 -15.75 30.60 -55.05
CA VAL A 880 -16.99 29.87 -54.71
C VAL A 880 -18.18 30.37 -55.52
N GLU A 881 -18.36 31.69 -55.65
CA GLU A 881 -19.52 32.25 -56.36
C GLU A 881 -19.30 32.29 -57.89
N LEU A 882 -18.03 32.38 -58.30
CA LEU A 882 -17.59 32.48 -59.70
C LEU A 882 -17.53 31.12 -60.43
N SER A 883 -17.45 30.01 -59.68
CA SER A 883 -17.49 28.64 -60.21
C SER A 883 -18.91 28.16 -60.52
N ASN A 884 -19.93 28.83 -59.94
CA ASN A 884 -21.32 28.37 -59.98
C ASN A 884 -22.24 29.15 -60.94
N ARG A 885 -21.73 30.12 -61.73
CA ARG A 885 -22.52 30.84 -62.77
C ARG A 885 -21.73 31.30 -64.02
N GLY A 886 -22.47 31.62 -65.09
CA GLY A 886 -21.99 32.05 -66.42
C GLY A 886 -21.31 33.44 -66.45
N GLY A 887 -20.56 33.71 -67.52
CA GLY A 887 -19.54 34.77 -67.58
C GLY A 887 -19.98 36.23 -67.37
N MET A 888 -21.26 36.59 -67.57
CA MET A 888 -21.73 37.98 -67.45
C MET A 888 -21.88 38.47 -66.00
N GLU A 889 -22.29 37.58 -65.09
CA GLU A 889 -22.46 37.92 -63.67
C GLU A 889 -21.10 38.15 -62.97
N ARG A 890 -20.00 37.60 -63.52
CA ARG A 890 -18.63 37.84 -63.05
C ARG A 890 -18.25 39.31 -63.17
N ILE A 891 -18.55 39.93 -64.32
CA ILE A 891 -18.16 41.33 -64.60
C ILE A 891 -18.86 42.28 -63.64
N VAL A 892 -20.17 42.06 -63.39
CA VAL A 892 -20.95 42.86 -62.46
C VAL A 892 -20.47 42.67 -61.01
N SER A 893 -20.10 41.45 -60.62
CA SER A 893 -19.55 41.18 -59.29
C SER A 893 -18.16 41.81 -59.09
N PHE A 894 -17.28 41.82 -60.10
CA PHE A 894 -15.98 42.51 -60.05
C PHE A 894 -16.11 44.02 -59.86
N ILE A 895 -17.07 44.64 -60.56
CA ILE A 895 -17.36 46.07 -60.40
C ILE A 895 -17.94 46.34 -59.00
N GLY A 896 -18.85 45.49 -58.51
CA GLY A 896 -19.43 45.61 -57.17
C GLY A 896 -18.38 45.49 -56.06
N VAL A 897 -17.48 44.51 -56.15
CA VAL A 897 -16.36 44.34 -55.21
C VAL A 897 -15.38 45.51 -55.28
N GLY A 898 -15.07 46.01 -56.48
CA GLY A 898 -14.21 47.17 -56.67
C GLY A 898 -14.78 48.45 -56.04
N ILE A 899 -16.08 48.70 -56.22
CA ILE A 899 -16.79 49.82 -55.58
C ILE A 899 -16.81 49.65 -54.05
N LEU A 900 -17.07 48.44 -53.56
CA LEU A 900 -17.08 48.14 -52.13
C LEU A 900 -15.72 48.41 -51.48
N LEU A 901 -14.62 48.01 -52.12
CA LEU A 901 -13.25 48.28 -51.64
C LEU A 901 -12.92 49.79 -51.64
N LEU A 902 -13.39 50.53 -52.64
CA LEU A 902 -13.28 52.01 -52.71
C LEU A 902 -14.02 52.69 -51.55
N VAL A 903 -15.25 52.25 -51.26
CA VAL A 903 -16.05 52.76 -50.14
C VAL A 903 -15.36 52.46 -48.81
N VAL A 904 -14.84 51.24 -48.61
CA VAL A 904 -14.11 50.87 -47.38
C VAL A 904 -12.84 51.71 -47.20
N GLY A 905 -12.08 51.94 -48.28
CA GLY A 905 -10.87 52.76 -48.27
C GLY A 905 -11.12 54.22 -47.88
N TYR A 906 -12.31 54.75 -48.17
CA TYR A 906 -12.74 56.10 -47.78
C TYR A 906 -13.15 56.19 -46.30
N PHE A 907 -13.88 55.21 -45.76
CA PHE A 907 -14.48 55.29 -44.42
C PHE A 907 -13.59 54.81 -43.26
N ALA A 908 -12.48 54.09 -43.51
CA ALA A 908 -11.64 53.56 -42.43
C ALA A 908 -10.14 53.56 -42.78
N PRO A 909 -9.44 54.71 -42.72
CA PRO A 909 -8.00 54.77 -42.97
C PRO A 909 -7.17 54.11 -41.83
N LEU A 910 -5.99 53.59 -42.18
CA LEU A 910 -5.09 52.87 -41.27
C LEU A 910 -4.65 53.76 -40.08
N PRO A 911 -4.77 53.32 -38.81
CA PRO A 911 -4.32 54.11 -37.66
C PRO A 911 -2.78 54.23 -37.60
N PRO A 912 -2.22 55.39 -37.17
CA PRO A 912 -0.77 55.59 -37.03
C PRO A 912 -0.15 54.74 -35.90
N LYS A 913 1.13 54.36 -36.03
CA LYS A 913 1.87 53.54 -35.04
C LYS A 913 2.32 54.46 -33.89
N HIS A 914 1.99 54.14 -32.62
CA HIS A 914 2.47 54.92 -31.47
C HIS A 914 4.00 55.01 -31.46
N SER A 915 4.52 56.25 -31.35
CA SER A 915 5.94 56.57 -31.16
C SER A 915 6.41 56.00 -29.82
N ALA A 916 7.52 55.27 -29.83
CA ALA A 916 8.18 54.86 -28.60
C ALA A 916 8.58 56.10 -27.80
N ARG A 917 8.30 56.06 -26.50
CA ARG A 917 8.69 57.03 -25.48
C ARG A 917 10.22 57.12 -25.48
N GLU A 918 10.80 58.23 -25.95
CA GLU A 918 12.21 58.56 -25.72
C GLU A 918 12.43 58.63 -24.21
N VAL A 919 13.37 57.82 -23.72
CA VAL A 919 13.85 57.82 -22.33
C VAL A 919 15.32 58.17 -22.40
N GLY A 920 15.65 59.38 -21.93
CA GLY A 920 16.95 59.74 -21.36
C GLY A 920 18.03 60.23 -22.33
N GLU A 921 18.00 61.53 -22.65
CA GLU A 921 19.25 62.29 -22.81
C GLU A 921 19.99 62.30 -21.46
N GLU A 922 21.22 61.81 -21.43
CA GLU A 922 22.15 61.99 -20.31
C GLU A 922 22.54 63.49 -20.21
N PRO A 923 22.52 64.11 -19.02
CA PRO A 923 23.11 65.42 -18.83
C PRO A 923 24.64 65.26 -18.75
N GLY A 924 25.33 65.67 -19.81
CA GLY A 924 26.79 65.76 -19.84
C GLY A 924 27.34 66.70 -18.76
N PRO A 925 28.60 66.51 -18.32
CA PRO A 925 29.18 67.31 -17.25
C PRO A 925 29.40 68.75 -17.71
N GLY A 926 28.96 69.69 -16.87
CA GLY A 926 29.16 71.13 -17.02
C GLY A 926 30.64 71.57 -16.93
N PRO A 927 30.90 72.87 -17.11
CA PRO A 927 31.90 73.38 -18.04
C PRO A 927 33.28 73.62 -17.41
N THR A 928 34.35 73.27 -18.13
CA THR A 928 35.67 73.85 -17.94
C THR A 928 35.85 75.01 -18.92
N ALA A 929 35.91 76.23 -18.37
CA ALA A 929 36.28 77.43 -19.09
C ALA A 929 37.78 77.44 -19.42
N ALA A 930 38.13 77.85 -20.64
CA ALA A 930 39.32 78.68 -20.90
C ALA A 930 39.16 79.39 -22.26
N PRO A 931 39.77 80.57 -22.43
CA PRO A 931 39.28 81.62 -23.31
C PRO A 931 40.01 81.72 -24.66
N ASP A 932 39.45 82.60 -25.48
CA ASP A 932 40.07 83.38 -26.57
C ASP A 932 40.37 82.71 -27.93
N LYS A 933 39.56 83.20 -28.90
CA LYS A 933 39.95 83.81 -30.19
C LYS A 933 40.96 83.09 -31.07
N LEU A 934 40.48 82.62 -32.22
CA LEU A 934 40.71 83.26 -33.53
C LEU A 934 39.67 82.81 -34.55
#